data_AF-A0A2K5E1C8-F1
#
_entry.id   AF-A0A2K5E1C8-F1
#
_cell.length_a   1.000
_cell.length_b   1.000
_cell.length_c   1.000
_cell.angle_alpha   90.00
_cell.angle_beta   90.00
_cell.angle_gamma   90.00
#
_symmetry.space_group_name_H-M   'P 1'
#
loop_
_entity.id
_entity.type
_entity.pdbx_description
1 polymer ?
#
loop_
_entity_poly.entity_id
_entity_poly.type
_entity_poly.pdbx_seq_one_letter_code
_entity_poly.pdbx_strand_id
1 'polypeptide(L)'
;MDIYDTQTLGVMVFGGFMVVSAIGIFLVSTFSMKETSYEEALANQRKEMAKTNHQKVEKKRKEKTVEKKGKTKKKEEKPNGKIPDHDLAPSVTVLLREPVRAPAVAVAPTPVQPPIIVAPVATVPAMPQEKLASSPKDKKKKEKKVAKVEPAVSSVVNSIQVLASKAAILETAPKEGRNTDVAQSPEAPKQDAPAKKKSGSKKKEPPDADGPLYLPYKTLVSTVGSMVFNEGEAQRLIEILSEKAGIIQDTWHKATQKGDPVAILKRQLEEKEKLLATEQEDAAVAKSKLRELNKEMAAEKAKAAAGEAKVKKQLVAREQEITAVQARMQASYREHVKEVQQLQGKIRTLQEQLENGPNTQLARLQQENSILRDALNQATSQVESKQNAELAKLRQELSKVSKELVEKSEAARQDEQQRKALEAKAAAFEKQVLQLQASHRESEEALQKRLDEVSRELCRAQDSHASLRADAEKAQEQQQQMAELHSKLQSSKAEVRSKCEELSGLHGQLQEARTENSQLTERIRSIEALLEAGQTRNTQDTQASQAEADQQQTRLKELESQVSGLEKEATELREAVEQQKVKNNDLREKNWKAMEALATAEQACKEKLHSLTQAKEESEKQLRLTEVQTREALLALLPELSILAQQNYTEWLEELKEKGPTLLKQPPAPTEPSSDLASKLREAEETQSTLQAECDQYRSILAETEGMLRDLQKSVEEEEQVWRAKVGAAEEELQKSRVTVKHLEEIVEKLKGELESSDQVRDHTSHLEAELEKHMAAASAECQNYAKEVAGLRQLLLESQSQLDAAKSEAQKQSDELALVRQQLSEMKSHVEDGDIAGAPASSPEASPAEQDPVQLKMQLERTEAILEDEQTQRQKLTAEFEEAQTSACRLQEELEKLRTAGPLESSETEEASQLKERLEKEKKLTSDLGRAAAKLQELLKMTQEQLAREKDTVKTLQEQLEKTEDGSSSKEGTSV
;
A
#
# COMPACT_ATOMS: atom_id res chain seq x y z
N MET A 1 14.90 -54.09 -32.59
CA MET A 1 13.72 -54.09 -31.69
C MET A 1 13.42 -52.64 -31.43
N ASP A 2 12.56 -52.09 -32.26
CA ASP A 2 12.62 -50.68 -32.62
C ASP A 2 11.48 -49.95 -31.95
N ILE A 3 11.84 -49.02 -31.06
CA ILE A 3 10.93 -48.42 -30.07
C ILE A 3 10.09 -47.28 -30.69
N TYR A 4 9.97 -47.27 -32.02
CA TYR A 4 9.30 -46.25 -32.84
C TYR A 4 8.20 -46.80 -33.74
N ASP A 5 7.82 -48.08 -33.57
CA ASP A 5 6.56 -48.57 -34.12
C ASP A 5 5.36 -48.00 -33.33
N THR A 6 4.47 -47.30 -34.04
CA THR A 6 3.23 -46.73 -33.50
C THR A 6 2.26 -47.78 -32.97
N GLN A 7 2.24 -49.02 -33.48
CA GLN A 7 1.43 -50.09 -32.87
C GLN A 7 2.00 -50.50 -31.51
N THR A 8 3.31 -50.75 -31.43
CA THR A 8 4.00 -51.09 -30.18
C THR A 8 3.86 -49.99 -29.12
N LEU A 9 3.99 -48.71 -29.51
CA LEU A 9 3.75 -47.59 -28.60
C LEU A 9 2.27 -47.52 -28.16
N GLY A 10 1.33 -47.71 -29.10
CA GLY A 10 -0.11 -47.79 -28.79
C GLY A 10 -0.44 -48.90 -27.81
N VAL A 11 0.13 -50.09 -27.99
CA VAL A 11 -0.02 -51.24 -27.08
C VAL A 11 0.64 -50.97 -25.72
N MET A 12 1.78 -50.27 -25.65
CA MET A 12 2.36 -49.84 -24.37
C MET A 12 1.49 -48.82 -23.64
N VAL A 13 0.88 -47.85 -24.33
CA VAL A 13 0.01 -46.84 -23.72
C VAL A 13 -1.33 -47.46 -23.28
N PHE A 14 -1.96 -48.29 -24.12
CA PHE A 14 -3.18 -49.02 -23.73
C PHE A 14 -2.90 -50.05 -22.63
N GLY A 15 -1.77 -50.75 -22.68
CA GLY A 15 -1.34 -51.67 -21.63
C GLY A 15 -1.09 -50.94 -20.31
N GLY A 16 -0.42 -49.79 -20.35
CA GLY A 16 -0.24 -48.90 -19.20
C GLY A 16 -1.57 -48.41 -18.62
N PHE A 17 -2.49 -47.94 -19.48
CA PHE A 17 -3.81 -47.47 -19.04
C PHE A 17 -4.68 -48.61 -18.48
N MET A 18 -4.62 -49.81 -19.07
CA MET A 18 -5.28 -51.02 -18.56
C MET A 18 -4.69 -51.47 -17.22
N VAL A 19 -3.37 -51.40 -17.03
CA VAL A 19 -2.72 -51.71 -15.75
C VAL A 19 -3.06 -50.66 -14.69
N VAL A 20 -3.05 -49.37 -15.01
CA VAL A 20 -3.47 -48.29 -14.09
C VAL A 20 -4.96 -48.42 -13.75
N SER A 21 -5.81 -48.76 -14.71
CA SER A 21 -7.25 -49.01 -14.47
C SER A 21 -7.47 -50.26 -13.62
N ALA A 22 -6.73 -51.35 -13.86
CA ALA A 22 -6.78 -52.56 -13.06
C ALA A 22 -6.27 -52.32 -11.63
N ILE A 23 -5.23 -51.50 -11.44
CA ILE A 23 -4.76 -51.05 -10.12
C ILE A 23 -5.81 -50.16 -9.45
N GLY A 24 -6.46 -49.25 -10.19
CA GLY A 24 -7.57 -48.42 -9.68
C GLY A 24 -8.76 -49.26 -9.21
N ILE A 25 -9.21 -50.21 -10.04
CA ILE A 25 -10.30 -51.15 -9.71
C ILE A 25 -9.89 -52.08 -8.56
N PHE A 26 -8.63 -52.53 -8.49
CA PHE A 26 -8.12 -53.34 -7.38
C PHE A 26 -8.03 -52.54 -6.07
N LEU A 27 -7.61 -51.27 -6.11
CA LEU A 27 -7.58 -50.38 -4.94
C LEU A 27 -9.00 -50.07 -4.45
N VAL A 28 -9.93 -49.72 -5.35
CA VAL A 28 -11.35 -49.55 -5.01
C VAL A 28 -11.93 -50.85 -4.44
N SER A 29 -11.70 -52.00 -5.08
CA SER A 29 -12.21 -53.29 -4.62
C SER A 29 -11.57 -53.78 -3.31
N THR A 30 -10.35 -53.35 -2.97
CA THR A 30 -9.69 -53.73 -1.69
C THR A 30 -10.00 -52.76 -0.55
N PHE A 31 -10.36 -51.51 -0.84
CA PHE A 31 -10.86 -50.56 0.17
C PHE A 31 -12.37 -50.69 0.42
N SER A 32 -13.21 -50.73 -0.61
CA SER A 32 -14.68 -50.82 -0.44
C SER A 32 -15.18 -52.18 0.07
N MET A 33 -14.34 -53.23 0.08
CA MET A 33 -14.65 -54.48 0.79
C MET A 33 -14.23 -54.48 2.27
N LYS A 34 -13.87 -53.31 2.84
CA LYS A 34 -13.64 -53.10 4.29
C LYS A 34 -14.36 -51.88 4.86
N GLU A 35 -15.51 -51.52 4.28
CA GLU A 35 -16.41 -50.54 4.88
C GLU A 35 -17.19 -51.16 6.06
N THR A 36 -16.55 -51.24 7.24
CA THR A 36 -17.31 -51.18 8.49
C THR A 36 -17.96 -49.81 8.55
N SER A 37 -19.29 -49.75 8.48
CA SER A 37 -20.03 -48.50 8.38
C SER A 37 -19.68 -47.53 9.51
N TYR A 38 -19.69 -46.23 9.23
CA TYR A 38 -19.42 -45.19 10.25
C TYR A 38 -20.42 -45.27 11.41
N GLU A 39 -21.67 -45.68 11.14
CA GLU A 39 -22.69 -46.04 12.15
C GLU A 39 -22.26 -47.24 13.00
N GLU A 40 -21.67 -48.29 12.41
CA GLU A 40 -21.21 -49.48 13.13
C GLU A 40 -19.98 -49.20 14.00
N ALA A 41 -19.05 -48.37 13.51
CA ALA A 41 -17.92 -47.87 14.29
C ALA A 41 -18.39 -47.07 15.51
N LEU A 42 -19.33 -46.13 15.33
CA LEU A 42 -19.97 -45.38 16.42
C LEU A 42 -20.78 -46.29 17.35
N ALA A 43 -21.46 -47.32 16.84
CA ALA A 43 -22.20 -48.28 17.65
C ALA A 43 -21.29 -49.16 18.51
N ASN A 44 -20.13 -49.58 18.00
CA ASN A 44 -19.13 -50.30 18.78
C ASN A 44 -18.44 -49.40 19.81
N GLN A 45 -18.05 -48.17 19.45
CA GLN A 45 -17.51 -47.20 20.40
C GLN A 45 -18.51 -46.88 21.53
N ARG A 46 -19.80 -46.72 21.20
CA ARG A 46 -20.88 -46.56 22.19
C ARG A 46 -21.08 -47.82 23.06
N LYS A 47 -21.00 -49.03 22.49
CA LYS A 47 -21.05 -50.30 23.26
C LYS A 47 -19.86 -50.47 24.20
N GLU A 48 -18.67 -50.02 23.81
CA GLU A 48 -17.48 -50.07 24.66
C GLU A 48 -17.55 -49.04 25.78
N MET A 49 -17.88 -47.78 25.46
CA MET A 49 -18.10 -46.70 26.43
C MET A 49 -19.26 -46.99 27.41
N ALA A 50 -20.26 -47.77 27.00
CA ALA A 50 -21.31 -48.26 27.90
C ALA A 50 -20.82 -49.38 28.82
N LYS A 51 -20.00 -50.32 28.32
CA LYS A 51 -19.40 -51.40 29.13
C LYS A 51 -18.43 -50.86 30.18
N THR A 52 -17.65 -49.84 29.87
CA THR A 52 -16.73 -49.21 30.85
C THR A 52 -17.47 -48.39 31.92
N ASN A 53 -18.58 -47.71 31.56
CA ASN A 53 -19.37 -46.92 32.53
C ASN A 53 -20.17 -47.77 33.53
N HIS A 54 -20.53 -49.02 33.22
CA HIS A 54 -21.34 -49.86 34.12
C HIS A 54 -20.54 -50.66 35.17
N GLN A 55 -19.23 -50.41 35.35
CA GLN A 55 -18.41 -51.10 36.36
C GLN A 55 -17.99 -50.25 37.58
N LYS A 56 -18.41 -48.97 37.70
CA LYS A 56 -17.89 -48.05 38.74
C LYS A 56 -18.91 -47.23 39.56
N VAL A 57 -20.20 -47.59 39.59
CA VAL A 57 -21.19 -46.95 40.49
C VAL A 57 -22.03 -47.96 41.29
N GLU A 58 -21.37 -48.89 41.98
CA GLU A 58 -21.98 -49.74 43.03
C GLU A 58 -20.98 -50.00 44.18
N LYS A 59 -20.95 -49.09 45.18
CA LYS A 59 -20.68 -49.34 46.63
C LYS A 59 -20.33 -48.06 47.42
N LYS A 60 -21.35 -47.38 47.93
CA LYS A 60 -21.47 -47.01 49.37
C LYS A 60 -22.81 -46.34 49.65
N ARG A 61 -23.64 -47.03 50.44
CA ARG A 61 -24.98 -46.59 50.87
C ARG A 61 -24.97 -46.48 52.40
N LYS A 62 -25.40 -45.35 52.97
CA LYS A 62 -26.08 -45.22 54.28
C LYS A 62 -26.42 -43.75 54.60
N GLU A 63 -27.72 -43.49 54.72
CA GLU A 63 -28.45 -43.01 55.92
C GLU A 63 -27.74 -42.03 56.89
N LYS A 64 -28.41 -41.02 57.50
CA LYS A 64 -29.87 -40.91 57.77
C LYS A 64 -30.40 -39.46 57.93
N THR A 65 -31.73 -39.34 57.86
CA THR A 65 -32.64 -38.19 58.04
C THR A 65 -32.60 -37.46 59.40
N VAL A 66 -33.12 -36.21 59.46
CA VAL A 66 -34.30 -35.78 60.29
C VAL A 66 -34.68 -34.29 60.04
N GLU A 67 -35.89 -33.87 60.44
CA GLU A 67 -36.52 -32.57 60.09
C GLU A 67 -36.54 -31.45 61.18
N LYS A 68 -37.03 -30.27 60.76
CA LYS A 68 -37.99 -29.35 61.46
C LYS A 68 -37.54 -28.42 62.64
N LYS A 69 -37.57 -27.11 62.31
CA LYS A 69 -38.58 -26.10 62.79
C LYS A 69 -38.37 -25.29 64.11
N GLY A 70 -37.95 -24.02 63.94
CA GLY A 70 -38.36 -22.86 64.77
C GLY A 70 -37.38 -22.34 65.84
N LYS A 71 -37.56 -21.15 66.46
CA LYS A 71 -38.54 -20.06 66.22
C LYS A 71 -38.19 -18.73 66.97
N THR A 72 -38.35 -17.57 66.31
CA THR A 72 -38.72 -16.21 66.84
C THR A 72 -37.77 -15.30 67.66
N LYS A 73 -37.96 -13.98 67.41
CA LYS A 73 -37.73 -12.75 68.25
C LYS A 73 -36.27 -12.28 68.41
N LYS A 74 -35.92 -11.00 68.62
CA LYS A 74 -36.43 -9.58 68.55
C LYS A 74 -35.37 -8.76 69.36
N LYS A 75 -35.18 -7.42 69.37
CA LYS A 75 -35.95 -6.23 68.94
C LYS A 75 -35.00 -4.99 68.96
N GLU A 76 -35.23 -3.98 68.10
CA GLU A 76 -34.83 -2.55 68.25
C GLU A 76 -33.32 -2.18 68.30
N GLU A 77 -32.90 -0.92 68.10
CA GLU A 77 -33.63 0.38 68.13
C GLU A 77 -33.44 1.29 66.87
N LYS A 78 -33.99 2.51 66.88
CA LYS A 78 -34.15 3.49 65.76
C LYS A 78 -33.91 4.95 66.27
N PRO A 79 -34.19 6.12 65.60
CA PRO A 79 -35.06 6.49 64.44
C PRO A 79 -34.30 6.51 63.07
N ASN A 80 -34.67 7.16 61.94
CA ASN A 80 -35.72 8.12 61.54
C ASN A 80 -36.23 7.78 60.09
N GLY A 81 -36.62 8.62 59.11
CA GLY A 81 -37.11 10.02 59.01
C GLY A 81 -36.14 11.10 58.45
N LYS A 82 -36.56 12.11 57.65
CA LYS A 82 -37.89 12.41 57.03
C LYS A 82 -37.81 13.23 55.70
N ILE A 83 -38.59 12.77 54.72
CA ILE A 83 -39.21 13.41 53.53
C ILE A 83 -40.26 14.50 53.92
N PRO A 84 -41.00 15.21 53.02
CA PRO A 84 -41.22 15.09 51.56
C PRO A 84 -40.89 16.42 50.80
N ASP A 85 -41.47 16.94 49.69
CA ASP A 85 -42.62 16.69 48.76
C ASP A 85 -42.35 17.53 47.45
N HIS A 86 -43.02 17.50 46.29
CA HIS A 86 -44.07 16.69 45.61
C HIS A 86 -43.96 16.92 44.06
N ASP A 87 -44.78 16.25 43.23
CA ASP A 87 -44.89 16.38 41.75
C ASP A 87 -46.05 17.33 41.28
N LEU A 88 -46.13 17.60 39.96
CA LEU A 88 -47.30 18.07 39.12
C LEU A 88 -47.19 19.42 38.36
N ALA A 89 -47.67 19.39 37.09
CA ALA A 89 -47.95 20.54 36.21
C ALA A 89 -49.45 20.98 36.34
N PRO A 90 -49.92 22.17 35.84
CA PRO A 90 -50.11 22.37 34.38
C PRO A 90 -50.18 23.84 33.79
N SER A 91 -49.87 23.95 32.48
CA SER A 91 -50.52 24.82 31.46
C SER A 91 -50.35 26.37 31.43
N VAL A 92 -50.69 26.92 30.23
CA VAL A 92 -50.95 28.34 29.84
C VAL A 92 -49.74 29.30 29.71
N THR A 93 -49.57 30.21 28.71
CA THR A 93 -49.95 30.43 27.27
C THR A 93 -49.12 31.66 26.77
N VAL A 94 -49.22 32.06 25.48
CA VAL A 94 -49.16 33.46 24.93
C VAL A 94 -47.98 33.83 23.96
N LEU A 95 -48.30 33.89 22.64
CA LEU A 95 -47.78 34.82 21.58
C LEU A 95 -46.27 34.82 21.21
N LEU A 96 -45.78 35.19 20.01
CA LEU A 96 -46.27 35.56 18.65
C LEU A 96 -45.02 35.45 17.72
N ARG A 97 -45.01 34.93 16.48
CA ARG A 97 -45.58 35.51 15.24
C ARG A 97 -45.38 34.54 14.04
N GLU A 98 -46.32 34.52 13.10
CA GLU A 98 -46.24 33.83 11.79
C GLU A 98 -45.99 34.87 10.65
N PRO A 99 -45.68 34.53 9.37
CA PRO A 99 -46.66 33.86 8.48
C PRO A 99 -46.16 32.97 7.30
N VAL A 100 -46.93 31.91 6.98
CA VAL A 100 -47.39 31.51 5.61
C VAL A 100 -46.32 31.13 4.55
N ARG A 101 -46.34 29.95 3.90
CA ARG A 101 -47.47 29.35 3.14
C ARG A 101 -47.30 27.83 2.89
N ALA A 102 -48.42 27.10 2.82
CA ALA A 102 -48.54 25.71 2.31
C ALA A 102 -49.42 25.69 1.02
N PRO A 103 -49.54 24.59 0.22
CA PRO A 103 -50.08 23.30 0.68
C PRO A 103 -49.44 21.99 0.13
N ALA A 104 -49.63 20.90 0.89
CA ALA A 104 -49.97 19.49 0.54
C ALA A 104 -49.53 18.85 -0.82
N VAL A 105 -49.27 17.52 -0.94
CA VAL A 105 -50.03 16.37 -0.38
C VAL A 105 -49.14 15.12 -0.11
N ALA A 106 -49.25 14.59 1.12
CA ALA A 106 -49.16 13.19 1.59
C ALA A 106 -47.89 12.28 1.48
N VAL A 107 -47.87 11.34 2.42
CA VAL A 107 -47.07 10.09 2.59
C VAL A 107 -45.61 10.24 3.10
N ALA A 108 -45.26 9.39 4.06
CA ALA A 108 -44.00 9.27 4.79
C ALA A 108 -43.79 7.76 5.16
N PRO A 109 -42.62 7.29 5.67
CA PRO A 109 -41.45 8.05 6.12
C PRO A 109 -40.06 7.59 5.56
N THR A 110 -39.06 8.44 5.79
CA THR A 110 -37.59 8.25 5.71
C THR A 110 -37.04 7.52 6.98
N PRO A 111 -35.71 7.27 7.24
CA PRO A 111 -34.49 7.87 6.66
C PRO A 111 -33.20 6.99 6.47
N VAL A 112 -32.16 7.63 5.91
CA VAL A 112 -30.66 7.45 6.00
C VAL A 112 -29.89 6.14 5.73
N GLN A 113 -28.82 6.31 4.93
CA GLN A 113 -27.46 5.72 5.07
C GLN A 113 -26.51 6.79 5.71
N PRO A 114 -25.17 6.64 5.87
CA PRO A 114 -24.26 5.48 6.05
C PRO A 114 -23.50 5.66 7.42
N PRO A 115 -22.15 5.72 7.62
CA PRO A 115 -20.96 4.98 7.10
C PRO A 115 -19.93 4.50 8.19
N ILE A 116 -18.82 3.86 7.75
CA ILE A 116 -17.41 3.95 8.26
C ILE A 116 -16.90 3.26 9.57
N ILE A 117 -15.98 2.29 9.37
CA ILE A 117 -14.63 1.98 9.95
C ILE A 117 -14.28 2.27 11.45
N VAL A 118 -13.62 1.29 12.15
CA VAL A 118 -12.30 1.33 12.88
C VAL A 118 -12.18 0.23 13.99
N ALA A 119 -10.96 -0.28 14.24
CA ALA A 119 -10.60 -1.32 15.24
C ALA A 119 -9.93 -0.74 16.53
N PRO A 120 -9.71 -1.55 17.61
CA PRO A 120 -8.39 -2.15 17.89
C PRO A 120 -8.48 -3.61 18.47
N VAL A 121 -7.50 -4.53 18.42
CA VAL A 121 -6.04 -4.57 18.73
C VAL A 121 -5.68 -4.59 20.24
N ALA A 122 -5.12 -5.73 20.71
CA ALA A 122 -4.38 -5.92 21.98
C ALA A 122 -3.52 -7.21 21.94
N THR A 123 -2.62 -7.46 22.91
CA THR A 123 -1.71 -8.65 22.97
C THR A 123 -1.50 -9.14 24.44
N VAL A 124 -0.44 -9.77 25.00
CA VAL A 124 1.03 -9.81 24.74
C VAL A 124 1.60 -11.29 24.88
N PRO A 125 2.66 -11.75 25.62
CA PRO A 125 3.45 -12.93 25.15
C PRO A 125 3.78 -14.07 26.18
N ALA A 126 4.47 -15.13 25.71
CA ALA A 126 5.56 -15.86 26.43
C ALA A 126 6.38 -16.80 25.51
N MET A 127 7.55 -17.28 25.98
CA MET A 127 8.39 -18.39 25.45
C MET A 127 9.04 -19.13 26.64
N PRO A 128 9.38 -20.44 26.55
CA PRO A 128 10.80 -20.83 26.40
C PRO A 128 11.13 -22.18 25.70
N GLN A 129 12.39 -22.30 25.21
CA GLN A 129 13.34 -23.46 25.13
C GLN A 129 12.84 -24.94 24.92
N GLU A 130 13.48 -25.85 24.15
CA GLU A 130 14.65 -25.85 23.22
C GLU A 130 14.57 -27.12 22.26
N LYS A 131 15.42 -28.18 22.07
CA LYS A 131 16.82 -28.55 22.45
C LYS A 131 17.44 -29.74 21.64
N LEU A 132 18.46 -29.48 20.80
CA LEU A 132 19.48 -30.44 20.23
C LEU A 132 19.00 -31.63 19.34
N ALA A 133 19.79 -32.25 18.42
CA ALA A 133 21.02 -31.89 17.69
C ALA A 133 21.34 -32.89 16.55
N SER A 134 22.16 -32.50 15.55
CA SER A 134 23.25 -33.31 14.96
C SER A 134 23.98 -32.58 13.81
N SER A 135 25.14 -33.11 13.37
CA SER A 135 25.93 -32.63 12.21
C SER A 135 26.72 -33.79 11.60
N PRO A 136 27.23 -33.68 10.35
CA PRO A 136 28.69 -33.58 10.22
C PRO A 136 29.18 -32.63 9.10
N LYS A 137 30.51 -32.45 9.01
CA LYS A 137 31.24 -31.57 8.07
C LYS A 137 31.79 -32.35 6.87
N ASP A 138 32.14 -31.68 5.76
CA ASP A 138 33.52 -31.81 5.26
C ASP A 138 34.09 -30.66 4.35
N LYS A 139 35.41 -30.78 4.09
CA LYS A 139 36.40 -29.95 3.35
C LYS A 139 35.90 -29.21 2.07
N LYS A 140 36.30 -27.97 1.70
CA LYS A 140 37.60 -27.21 1.67
C LYS A 140 38.49 -27.48 0.42
N LYS A 141 38.82 -26.44 -0.40
CA LYS A 141 40.20 -26.02 -0.85
C LYS A 141 40.31 -25.18 -2.17
N LYS A 142 40.97 -24.00 -2.07
CA LYS A 142 41.67 -23.14 -3.10
C LYS A 142 40.87 -22.46 -4.24
N GLU A 143 41.19 -21.27 -4.82
CA GLU A 143 42.27 -20.23 -4.74
C GLU A 143 43.25 -20.12 -5.95
N LYS A 144 43.04 -19.11 -6.83
CA LYS A 144 44.00 -18.11 -7.44
C LYS A 144 43.34 -17.41 -8.66
N LYS A 145 43.50 -16.12 -9.07
CA LYS A 145 44.34 -14.92 -8.74
C LYS A 145 45.38 -14.54 -9.84
N VAL A 146 45.55 -13.21 -10.08
CA VAL A 146 46.50 -12.41 -10.94
C VAL A 146 45.70 -11.52 -11.93
N ALA A 147 45.98 -10.24 -12.26
CA ALA A 147 47.04 -9.21 -12.01
C ALA A 147 46.39 -7.85 -11.58
N LYS A 148 46.98 -6.82 -10.91
CA LYS A 148 48.34 -6.16 -10.85
C LYS A 148 48.53 -5.11 -12.00
N VAL A 149 48.99 -3.85 -11.84
CA VAL A 149 49.96 -3.20 -10.90
C VAL A 149 49.54 -1.81 -10.34
N GLU A 150 50.27 -1.35 -9.30
CA GLU A 150 50.36 -0.04 -8.60
C GLU A 150 51.44 0.91 -9.24
N PRO A 151 51.80 2.14 -8.75
CA PRO A 151 52.36 2.54 -7.41
C PRO A 151 51.66 3.77 -6.73
N ALA A 152 51.68 4.06 -5.42
CA ALA A 152 52.70 4.19 -4.33
C ALA A 152 53.41 5.59 -4.28
N VAL A 153 53.80 6.22 -3.14
CA VAL A 153 54.21 5.72 -1.79
C VAL A 153 54.02 6.74 -0.62
N SER A 154 53.69 6.27 0.61
CA SER A 154 54.04 6.82 1.97
C SER A 154 53.41 8.17 2.48
N SER A 155 53.28 8.52 3.79
CA SER A 155 53.68 7.90 5.08
C SER A 155 52.85 8.29 6.36
N VAL A 156 52.43 7.28 7.15
CA VAL A 156 52.71 7.08 8.62
C VAL A 156 52.20 8.05 9.75
N VAL A 157 51.19 7.55 10.53
CA VAL A 157 51.05 7.44 12.02
C VAL A 157 50.72 8.62 12.99
N ASN A 158 49.62 8.40 13.75
CA ASN A 158 49.20 8.77 15.13
C ASN A 158 49.73 10.00 15.91
N SER A 159 48.76 10.85 16.30
CA SER A 159 48.33 11.18 17.69
C SER A 159 49.28 10.99 18.89
N ILE A 160 49.50 12.06 19.67
CA ILE A 160 49.07 12.18 21.10
C ILE A 160 49.28 13.61 21.67
N GLN A 161 48.45 13.98 22.65
CA GLN A 161 48.43 15.18 23.51
C GLN A 161 49.71 15.38 24.37
N VAL A 162 50.13 16.62 24.75
CA VAL A 162 50.75 16.96 26.08
C VAL A 162 51.22 18.44 26.27
N LEU A 163 51.02 18.97 27.50
CA LEU A 163 51.67 20.12 28.19
C LEU A 163 51.50 21.60 27.75
N ALA A 164 52.04 22.50 28.59
CA ALA A 164 51.71 23.93 28.68
C ALA A 164 52.90 24.81 29.16
N SER A 165 52.68 26.13 29.27
CA SER A 165 53.47 27.17 29.98
C SER A 165 54.40 28.13 29.18
N LYS A 166 53.81 29.28 28.80
CA LYS A 166 54.22 30.64 29.20
C LYS A 166 55.61 31.23 28.80
N ALA A 167 55.54 32.23 27.89
CA ALA A 167 56.23 33.55 27.86
C ALA A 167 57.50 33.83 27.02
N ALA A 168 57.28 34.60 25.94
CA ALA A 168 57.91 35.91 25.57
C ALA A 168 59.31 35.98 24.87
N ILE A 169 59.63 37.20 24.39
CA ILE A 169 60.92 37.71 23.80
C ILE A 169 61.13 37.33 22.30
N LEU A 170 61.45 38.21 21.31
CA LEU A 170 61.63 39.69 21.24
C LEU A 170 61.57 40.25 19.78
N GLU A 171 61.51 41.59 19.63
CA GLU A 171 62.11 42.46 18.58
C GLU A 171 61.63 42.49 17.09
N THR A 172 62.24 43.39 16.28
CA THR A 172 61.56 44.54 15.63
C THR A 172 62.19 45.10 14.33
N ALA A 173 61.34 45.75 13.49
CA ALA A 173 61.64 46.86 12.54
C ALA A 173 62.60 46.55 11.33
N PRO A 174 62.88 47.47 10.36
CA PRO A 174 62.39 48.87 10.17
C PRO A 174 62.01 49.33 8.71
N LYS A 175 61.31 50.50 8.62
CA LYS A 175 61.32 51.50 7.50
C LYS A 175 60.74 51.11 6.11
N GLU A 176 60.40 52.03 5.19
CA GLU A 176 60.45 53.52 5.17
C GLU A 176 59.19 54.14 4.50
N GLY A 177 58.75 55.34 4.95
CA GLY A 177 57.45 55.93 4.57
C GLY A 177 57.43 57.46 4.43
N ARG A 178 56.37 58.00 3.80
CA ARG A 178 56.15 59.40 3.35
C ARG A 178 54.63 59.73 3.39
N ASN A 179 54.07 60.91 3.07
CA ASN A 179 54.54 62.13 2.37
C ASN A 179 53.74 63.40 2.81
N THR A 180 53.82 64.49 2.03
CA THR A 180 53.11 65.79 2.11
C THR A 180 51.58 65.71 2.25
N ASP A 181 50.84 66.63 2.88
CA ASP A 181 51.07 67.76 3.83
C ASP A 181 49.65 68.30 4.22
N VAL A 182 49.34 69.36 4.98
CA VAL A 182 50.03 70.48 5.69
C VAL A 182 49.10 70.88 6.88
N ALA A 183 49.42 71.61 7.95
CA ALA A 183 50.65 72.19 8.52
C ALA A 183 50.66 71.89 10.05
N GLN A 184 50.79 72.77 11.07
CA GLN A 184 51.06 74.21 11.22
C GLN A 184 51.75 74.48 12.60
N SER A 185 51.72 75.73 13.12
CA SER A 185 52.43 76.19 14.33
C SER A 185 51.94 77.60 14.75
N PRO A 186 52.30 78.16 15.92
CA PRO A 186 53.43 77.82 16.84
C PRO A 186 52.96 77.46 18.29
N GLU A 187 53.79 77.30 19.34
CA GLU A 187 55.22 77.55 19.56
C GLU A 187 55.85 76.56 20.59
N ALA A 188 57.17 76.63 20.80
CA ALA A 188 57.99 75.75 21.67
C ALA A 188 58.78 76.62 22.71
N PRO A 189 59.81 76.17 23.50
CA PRO A 189 60.54 74.88 23.49
C PRO A 189 61.08 74.30 24.85
N LYS A 190 61.70 73.10 24.75
CA LYS A 190 62.71 72.46 25.67
C LYS A 190 62.22 71.94 27.04
N GLN A 191 62.51 70.69 27.46
CA GLN A 191 63.79 69.98 27.75
C GLN A 191 64.46 70.41 29.07
N ASP A 192 65.07 69.53 29.90
CA ASP A 192 65.53 68.16 29.62
C ASP A 192 65.48 67.17 30.83
N ALA A 193 65.91 65.91 30.64
CA ALA A 193 65.70 64.78 31.56
C ALA A 193 66.73 64.57 32.71
N PRO A 194 66.39 63.85 33.82
CA PRO A 194 67.26 63.62 34.98
C PRO A 194 67.87 62.19 35.08
N ALA A 195 69.02 62.02 35.77
CA ALA A 195 69.57 60.69 36.12
C ALA A 195 70.54 60.59 37.33
N LYS A 196 70.21 59.72 38.31
CA LYS A 196 71.09 58.74 39.05
C LYS A 196 72.37 59.28 39.77
N LYS A 197 72.71 58.98 41.05
CA LYS A 197 72.81 57.66 41.75
C LYS A 197 73.48 57.78 43.16
N LYS A 198 73.13 56.86 44.09
CA LYS A 198 73.96 56.19 45.15
C LYS A 198 74.60 56.93 46.38
N SER A 199 74.05 56.63 47.57
CA SER A 199 74.67 56.01 48.79
C SER A 199 75.91 56.58 49.51
N GLY A 200 75.83 56.75 50.84
CA GLY A 200 76.96 56.77 51.79
C GLY A 200 76.64 57.39 53.17
N SER A 201 77.30 56.99 54.26
CA SER A 201 77.08 57.57 55.61
C SER A 201 78.34 57.63 56.49
N LYS A 202 78.53 58.73 57.25
CA LYS A 202 79.11 58.80 58.63
C LYS A 202 79.20 60.26 59.17
N LYS A 203 79.77 60.43 60.38
CA LYS A 203 79.67 61.58 61.30
C LYS A 203 81.05 62.04 61.81
N LYS A 204 81.37 63.35 61.81
CA LYS A 204 82.20 64.08 62.81
C LYS A 204 82.29 65.62 62.58
N GLU A 205 82.75 66.32 63.62
CA GLU A 205 83.00 67.79 63.82
C GLU A 205 84.30 68.30 63.12
N PRO A 206 84.76 69.60 63.16
CA PRO A 206 84.52 70.72 64.13
C PRO A 206 84.37 72.18 63.56
N PRO A 207 84.35 73.27 64.38
CA PRO A 207 84.04 74.66 63.98
C PRO A 207 85.15 75.74 64.22
N ASP A 208 84.89 76.98 63.77
CA ASP A 208 85.57 78.27 64.12
C ASP A 208 84.66 79.47 63.61
N ALA A 209 84.88 80.80 63.72
CA ALA A 209 85.90 81.71 64.29
C ALA A 209 85.35 83.16 64.57
N ASP A 210 86.22 84.04 65.12
CA ASP A 210 86.33 85.53 64.99
C ASP A 210 85.21 86.56 65.36
N GLY A 211 85.33 87.11 66.59
CA GLY A 211 85.68 88.55 66.80
C GLY A 211 84.57 89.59 67.11
N PRO A 212 84.88 90.71 67.81
CA PRO A 212 86.06 91.05 68.63
C PRO A 212 85.75 91.19 70.15
N LEU A 213 86.80 91.23 70.98
CA LEU A 213 86.69 91.31 72.46
C LEU A 213 86.84 92.74 73.00
N TYR A 214 85.97 93.12 73.95
CA TYR A 214 86.29 94.13 74.96
C TYR A 214 86.62 93.42 76.28
N LEU A 215 87.69 93.83 76.96
CA LEU A 215 88.26 93.09 78.09
C LEU A 215 87.27 92.91 79.25
N PRO A 216 86.90 91.68 79.63
CA PRO A 216 86.08 91.44 80.81
C PRO A 216 86.80 91.89 82.09
N TYR A 217 86.04 92.39 83.06
CA TYR A 217 86.55 92.80 84.38
C TYR A 217 87.45 91.73 85.05
N LYS A 218 87.15 90.45 84.83
CA LYS A 218 87.98 89.32 85.31
C LYS A 218 89.41 89.36 84.78
N THR A 219 89.66 89.73 83.53
CA THR A 219 91.03 89.80 82.98
C THR A 219 91.83 90.93 83.60
N LEU A 220 91.20 92.10 83.81
CA LEU A 220 91.82 93.23 84.49
C LEU A 220 92.14 92.88 85.96
N VAL A 221 91.18 92.29 86.67
CA VAL A 221 91.36 91.82 88.06
C VAL A 221 92.39 90.70 88.17
N SER A 222 92.47 89.78 87.21
CA SER A 222 93.54 88.76 87.17
C SER A 222 94.91 89.35 86.84
N THR A 223 95.00 90.42 86.05
CA THR A 223 96.28 91.11 85.78
C THR A 223 96.76 91.86 87.01
N VAL A 224 95.89 92.64 87.66
CA VAL A 224 96.21 93.32 88.93
C VAL A 224 96.48 92.32 90.06
N GLY A 225 95.72 91.22 90.13
CA GLY A 225 95.90 90.15 91.12
C GLY A 225 97.06 89.18 90.84
N SER A 226 97.73 89.29 89.69
CA SER A 226 98.99 88.57 89.40
C SER A 226 100.23 89.48 89.43
N MET A 227 100.06 90.77 89.70
CA MET A 227 101.16 91.68 90.01
C MET A 227 101.50 91.61 91.50
N VAL A 228 102.77 91.33 91.80
CA VAL A 228 103.28 91.27 93.17
C VAL A 228 103.75 92.66 93.59
N PHE A 229 102.86 93.45 94.18
CA PHE A 229 103.19 94.75 94.78
C PHE A 229 104.05 94.58 96.04
N ASN A 230 104.97 95.52 96.26
CA ASN A 230 105.58 95.67 97.59
C ASN A 230 104.71 96.54 98.51
N GLU A 231 104.99 96.51 99.81
CA GLU A 231 104.16 97.15 100.85
C GLU A 231 104.03 98.68 100.65
N GLY A 232 105.06 99.34 100.13
CA GLY A 232 105.02 100.77 99.80
C GLY A 232 104.18 101.12 98.57
N GLU A 233 104.15 100.25 97.56
CA GLU A 233 103.28 100.40 96.38
C GLU A 233 101.80 100.16 96.73
N ALA A 234 101.53 99.15 97.56
CA ALA A 234 100.18 98.91 98.10
C ALA A 234 99.67 100.13 98.88
N GLN A 235 100.51 100.73 99.72
CA GLN A 235 100.15 101.92 100.48
C GLN A 235 99.82 103.12 99.58
N ARG A 236 100.64 103.40 98.54
CA ARG A 236 100.33 104.46 97.55
C ARG A 236 99.05 104.19 96.77
N LEU A 237 98.74 102.93 96.45
CA LEU A 237 97.51 102.59 95.75
C LEU A 237 96.27 102.90 96.61
N ILE A 238 96.33 102.62 97.91
CA ILE A 238 95.30 103.00 98.90
C ILE A 238 95.17 104.52 98.97
N GLU A 239 96.31 105.24 99.06
CA GLU A 239 96.38 106.70 99.15
C GLU A 239 95.68 107.38 97.96
N ILE A 240 96.03 106.98 96.72
CA ILE A 240 95.42 107.49 95.47
C ILE A 240 93.92 107.14 95.38
N LEU A 241 93.50 105.96 95.85
CA LEU A 241 92.08 105.57 95.85
C LEU A 241 91.26 106.34 96.89
N SER A 242 91.85 106.69 98.04
CA SER A 242 91.19 107.50 99.07
C SER A 242 91.08 108.97 98.66
N GLU A 243 92.13 109.56 98.08
CA GLU A 243 92.13 110.92 97.55
C GLU A 243 91.08 111.09 96.44
N LYS A 244 90.96 110.10 95.54
CA LYS A 244 89.97 110.09 94.46
C LYS A 244 88.54 109.76 94.90
N ALA A 245 88.33 109.32 96.14
CA ALA A 245 86.99 109.05 96.70
C ALA A 245 86.29 110.31 97.25
N GLY A 246 86.99 111.45 97.36
CA GLY A 246 86.37 112.76 97.66
C GLY A 246 85.79 112.91 99.07
N ILE A 247 86.24 112.10 100.04
CA ILE A 247 85.75 112.15 101.43
C ILE A 247 86.45 113.29 102.19
N ILE A 248 85.87 114.49 102.11
CA ILE A 248 86.36 115.69 102.81
C ILE A 248 86.16 115.52 104.33
N GLN A 249 87.27 115.48 105.07
CA GLN A 249 87.30 115.13 106.50
C GLN A 249 87.21 116.35 107.47
N ASP A 250 86.63 117.48 107.03
CA ASP A 250 86.79 118.78 107.72
C ASP A 250 85.51 119.41 108.30
N THR A 251 84.33 118.80 108.12
CA THR A 251 83.04 119.36 108.60
C THR A 251 82.86 119.30 110.13
N TRP A 252 83.89 118.90 110.90
CA TRP A 252 83.74 118.45 112.28
C TRP A 252 83.87 119.53 113.36
N HIS A 253 84.30 120.76 113.03
CA HIS A 253 84.63 121.77 114.05
C HIS A 253 83.92 123.12 113.86
N LYS A 254 82.95 123.36 114.76
CA LYS A 254 82.32 124.66 115.13
C LYS A 254 81.29 125.26 114.14
N ALA A 255 80.04 124.81 114.26
CA ALA A 255 78.86 125.67 114.06
C ALA A 255 78.11 125.76 115.40
N THR A 256 77.89 126.98 115.90
CA THR A 256 77.72 127.25 117.34
C THR A 256 76.28 127.53 117.78
N GLN A 257 76.02 127.21 119.06
CA GLN A 257 74.96 127.75 119.93
C GLN A 257 73.53 127.15 119.80
N LYS A 258 73.25 126.21 120.73
CA LYS A 258 71.94 125.59 121.10
C LYS A 258 71.44 124.37 120.28
N GLY A 259 72.18 123.27 120.37
CA GLY A 259 71.70 121.90 120.11
C GLY A 259 72.72 120.87 120.58
N ASP A 260 72.28 119.70 121.06
CA ASP A 260 73.18 118.57 121.36
C ASP A 260 73.49 117.81 120.05
N PRO A 261 74.76 117.68 119.62
CA PRO A 261 75.12 116.95 118.41
C PRO A 261 74.72 115.47 118.47
N VAL A 262 74.69 114.84 119.65
CA VAL A 262 74.26 113.44 119.80
C VAL A 262 72.77 113.29 119.49
N ALA A 263 71.95 114.26 119.89
CA ALA A 263 70.52 114.27 119.57
C ALA A 263 70.25 114.49 118.08
N ILE A 264 71.06 115.30 117.39
CA ILE A 264 70.94 115.52 115.94
C ILE A 264 71.36 114.27 115.17
N LEU A 265 72.48 113.64 115.54
CA LEU A 265 72.93 112.38 114.92
C LEU A 265 71.95 111.23 115.17
N LYS A 266 71.35 111.13 116.36
CA LYS A 266 70.26 110.19 116.62
C LYS A 266 69.05 110.45 115.74
N ARG A 267 68.61 111.70 115.61
CA ARG A 267 67.48 112.05 114.73
C ARG A 267 67.76 111.72 113.26
N GLN A 268 68.97 111.99 112.77
CA GLN A 268 69.37 111.61 111.41
C GLN A 268 69.48 110.09 111.23
N LEU A 269 69.89 109.35 112.26
CA LEU A 269 69.87 107.89 112.27
C LEU A 269 68.43 107.37 112.23
N GLU A 270 67.53 107.85 113.10
CA GLU A 270 66.10 107.52 113.12
C GLU A 270 65.40 107.85 111.78
N GLU A 271 65.72 108.99 111.16
CA GLU A 271 65.21 109.37 109.84
C GLU A 271 65.79 108.48 108.72
N LYS A 272 67.05 108.05 108.81
CA LYS A 272 67.66 107.10 107.86
C LYS A 272 67.16 105.67 108.04
N GLU A 273 66.96 105.21 109.27
CA GLU A 273 66.35 103.91 109.58
C GLU A 273 64.89 103.87 109.12
N LYS A 274 64.14 104.97 109.29
CA LYS A 274 62.79 105.10 108.75
C LYS A 274 62.77 105.08 107.23
N LEU A 275 63.69 105.79 106.56
CA LEU A 275 63.81 105.75 105.09
C LEU A 275 64.20 104.35 104.60
N LEU A 276 65.13 103.67 105.27
CA LEU A 276 65.51 102.29 104.98
C LEU A 276 64.35 101.31 105.19
N ALA A 277 63.51 101.52 106.21
CA ALA A 277 62.30 100.73 106.43
C ALA A 277 61.28 100.92 105.29
N THR A 278 61.03 102.17 104.86
CA THR A 278 60.17 102.44 103.70
C THR A 278 60.75 101.88 102.40
N GLU A 279 62.06 101.94 102.20
CA GLU A 279 62.71 101.35 101.02
C GLU A 279 62.67 99.80 101.04
N GLN A 280 62.77 99.18 102.22
CA GLN A 280 62.55 97.73 102.37
C GLN A 280 61.09 97.34 102.13
N GLU A 281 60.13 98.16 102.55
CA GLU A 281 58.70 97.94 102.29
C GLU A 281 58.38 98.12 100.80
N ASP A 282 58.84 99.19 100.14
CA ASP A 282 58.72 99.39 98.70
C ASP A 282 59.42 98.28 97.90
N ALA A 283 60.60 97.81 98.33
CA ALA A 283 61.27 96.66 97.74
C ALA A 283 60.48 95.36 97.95
N ALA A 284 59.81 95.17 99.09
CA ALA A 284 58.93 94.03 99.35
C ALA A 284 57.67 94.08 98.47
N VAL A 285 57.06 95.26 98.30
CA VAL A 285 55.92 95.52 97.40
C VAL A 285 56.30 95.29 95.94
N ALA A 286 57.45 95.81 95.49
CA ALA A 286 57.98 95.58 94.15
C ALA A 286 58.27 94.09 93.91
N LYS A 287 58.83 93.39 94.91
CA LYS A 287 59.07 91.94 94.88
C LYS A 287 57.75 91.14 94.96
N SER A 288 56.66 91.69 95.49
CA SER A 288 55.32 91.09 95.41
C SER A 288 54.75 91.23 94.00
N LYS A 289 54.71 92.46 93.47
CA LYS A 289 54.27 92.77 92.11
C LYS A 289 55.04 91.98 91.05
N LEU A 290 56.35 91.78 91.23
CA LEU A 290 57.15 90.93 90.34
C LEU A 290 56.77 89.44 90.42
N ARG A 291 56.35 88.92 91.58
CA ARG A 291 55.81 87.54 91.68
C ARG A 291 54.43 87.44 91.04
N GLU A 292 53.58 88.44 91.22
CA GLU A 292 52.24 88.52 90.62
C GLU A 292 52.32 88.58 89.10
N LEU A 293 53.12 89.50 88.54
CA LEU A 293 53.36 89.59 87.09
C LEU A 293 54.00 88.32 86.51
N ASN A 294 54.88 87.62 87.24
CA ASN A 294 55.39 86.32 86.81
C ASN A 294 54.31 85.23 86.84
N LYS A 295 53.41 85.24 87.83
CA LYS A 295 52.27 84.32 87.94
C LYS A 295 51.25 84.56 86.82
N GLU A 296 50.95 85.83 86.51
CA GLU A 296 50.09 86.22 85.40
C GLU A 296 50.71 85.86 84.05
N MET A 297 52.01 86.14 83.85
CA MET A 297 52.73 85.72 82.64
C MET A 297 52.76 84.20 82.49
N ALA A 298 52.90 83.43 83.58
CA ALA A 298 52.81 81.98 83.55
C ALA A 298 51.38 81.48 83.23
N ALA A 299 50.35 82.12 83.80
CA ALA A 299 48.95 81.81 83.52
C ALA A 299 48.57 82.11 82.07
N GLU A 300 48.99 83.26 81.52
CA GLU A 300 48.69 83.63 80.14
C GLU A 300 49.51 82.78 79.14
N LYS A 301 50.75 82.39 79.47
CA LYS A 301 51.50 81.36 78.70
C LYS A 301 50.78 80.01 78.70
N ALA A 302 50.26 79.56 79.83
CA ALA A 302 49.48 78.31 79.91
C ALA A 302 48.16 78.40 79.12
N LYS A 303 47.47 79.55 79.18
CA LYS A 303 46.24 79.85 78.42
C LYS A 303 46.50 79.93 76.92
N ALA A 304 47.61 80.54 76.49
CA ALA A 304 48.06 80.55 75.10
C ALA A 304 48.39 79.14 74.59
N ALA A 305 49.16 78.36 75.36
CA ALA A 305 49.47 76.97 75.02
C ALA A 305 48.22 76.07 74.94
N ALA A 306 47.24 76.26 75.84
CA ALA A 306 45.96 75.57 75.78
C ALA A 306 45.12 75.98 74.55
N GLY A 307 45.17 77.26 74.17
CA GLY A 307 44.57 77.76 72.93
C GLY A 307 45.22 77.15 71.68
N GLU A 308 46.54 77.15 71.62
CA GLU A 308 47.32 76.55 70.53
C GLU A 308 47.05 75.03 70.41
N ALA A 309 47.01 74.31 71.53
CA ALA A 309 46.66 72.89 71.55
C ALA A 309 45.22 72.63 71.05
N LYS A 310 44.25 73.51 71.40
CA LYS A 310 42.87 73.43 70.90
C LYS A 310 42.80 73.67 69.39
N VAL A 311 43.52 74.68 68.88
CA VAL A 311 43.59 74.96 67.43
C VAL A 311 44.25 73.82 66.68
N LYS A 312 45.38 73.28 67.17
CA LYS A 312 46.02 72.09 66.57
C LYS A 312 45.10 70.87 66.54
N LYS A 313 44.34 70.62 67.61
CA LYS A 313 43.34 69.53 67.64
C LYS A 313 42.19 69.76 66.63
N GLN A 314 41.76 71.01 66.43
CA GLN A 314 40.77 71.33 65.40
C GLN A 314 41.34 71.22 63.98
N LEU A 315 42.59 71.62 63.75
CA LEU A 315 43.26 71.47 62.45
C LEU A 315 43.35 69.99 62.04
N VAL A 316 43.86 69.13 62.93
CA VAL A 316 43.95 67.67 62.68
C VAL A 316 42.57 67.05 62.44
N ALA A 317 41.52 67.50 63.15
CA ALA A 317 40.15 67.05 62.90
C ALA A 317 39.66 67.46 61.49
N ARG A 318 39.97 68.68 61.03
CA ARG A 318 39.63 69.13 59.67
C ARG A 318 40.44 68.43 58.59
N GLU A 319 41.71 68.13 58.83
CA GLU A 319 42.54 67.31 57.93
C GLU A 319 41.97 65.88 57.79
N GLN A 320 41.48 65.31 58.89
CA GLN A 320 40.77 64.02 58.88
C GLN A 320 39.42 64.10 58.14
N GLU A 321 38.62 65.16 58.35
CA GLU A 321 37.39 65.41 57.59
C GLU A 321 37.66 65.52 56.08
N ILE A 322 38.66 66.31 55.68
CA ILE A 322 39.06 66.49 54.27
C ILE A 322 39.50 65.15 53.67
N THR A 323 40.32 64.38 54.39
CA THR A 323 40.76 63.05 53.96
C THR A 323 39.58 62.09 53.79
N ALA A 324 38.61 62.11 54.72
CA ALA A 324 37.40 61.27 54.66
C ALA A 324 36.40 61.72 53.57
N VAL A 325 36.37 63.01 53.20
CA VAL A 325 35.63 63.50 52.03
C VAL A 325 36.32 63.07 50.74
N GLN A 326 37.65 63.24 50.64
CA GLN A 326 38.42 62.87 49.46
C GLN A 326 38.39 61.35 49.20
N ALA A 327 38.42 60.53 50.25
CA ALA A 327 38.26 59.08 50.17
C ALA A 327 36.86 58.68 49.67
N ARG A 328 35.78 59.28 50.21
CA ARG A 328 34.40 59.03 49.73
C ARG A 328 34.20 59.47 48.28
N MET A 329 34.77 60.62 47.89
CA MET A 329 34.75 61.10 46.52
C MET A 329 35.47 60.15 45.56
N GLN A 330 36.66 59.64 45.93
CA GLN A 330 37.35 58.61 45.14
C GLN A 330 36.58 57.28 45.09
N ALA A 331 35.87 56.89 46.15
CA ALA A 331 35.03 55.70 46.15
C ALA A 331 33.87 55.82 45.15
N SER A 332 33.10 56.91 45.22
CA SER A 332 31.99 57.20 44.28
C SER A 332 32.49 57.30 42.84
N TYR A 333 33.63 57.96 42.55
CA TYR A 333 34.20 57.96 41.20
C TYR A 333 34.59 56.55 40.71
N ARG A 334 35.14 55.69 41.57
CA ARG A 334 35.44 54.28 41.21
C ARG A 334 34.19 53.45 41.01
N GLU A 335 33.10 53.79 41.68
CA GLU A 335 31.78 53.15 41.53
C GLU A 335 31.14 53.55 40.20
N HIS A 336 31.00 54.85 39.93
CA HIS A 336 30.49 55.35 38.65
C HIS A 336 31.33 54.90 37.44
N VAL A 337 32.66 54.77 37.56
CA VAL A 337 33.49 54.18 36.49
C VAL A 337 33.15 52.70 36.24
N LYS A 338 32.84 51.91 37.28
CA LYS A 338 32.36 50.52 37.11
C LYS A 338 30.97 50.48 36.48
N GLU A 339 30.05 51.35 36.92
CA GLU A 339 28.70 51.45 36.34
C GLU A 339 28.77 51.80 34.85
N VAL A 340 29.55 52.81 34.48
CA VAL A 340 29.78 53.21 33.09
C VAL A 340 30.41 52.06 32.29
N GLN A 341 31.42 51.36 32.83
CA GLN A 341 32.00 50.18 32.18
C GLN A 341 30.97 49.04 32.00
N GLN A 342 30.11 48.79 32.99
CA GLN A 342 29.07 47.76 32.92
C GLN A 342 27.97 48.13 31.91
N LEU A 343 27.55 49.39 31.86
CA LEU A 343 26.60 49.92 30.88
C LEU A 343 27.20 49.89 29.47
N GLN A 344 28.47 50.28 29.30
CA GLN A 344 29.16 50.24 28.02
C GLN A 344 29.40 48.80 27.53
N GLY A 345 29.60 47.85 28.46
CA GLY A 345 29.57 46.41 28.20
C GLY A 345 28.19 45.93 27.72
N LYS A 346 27.11 46.27 28.44
CA LYS A 346 25.72 45.95 28.06
C LYS A 346 25.35 46.52 26.69
N ILE A 347 25.73 47.77 26.40
CA ILE A 347 25.54 48.41 25.09
C ILE A 347 26.26 47.61 24.01
N ARG A 348 27.52 47.22 24.23
CA ARG A 348 28.28 46.42 23.26
C ARG A 348 27.62 45.05 23.01
N THR A 349 27.19 44.34 24.06
CA THR A 349 26.49 43.05 23.88
C THR A 349 25.14 43.19 23.18
N LEU A 350 24.42 44.31 23.37
CA LEU A 350 23.18 44.59 22.66
C LEU A 350 23.42 44.98 21.20
N GLN A 351 24.47 45.73 20.91
CA GLN A 351 24.93 46.01 19.54
C GLN A 351 25.32 44.71 18.83
N GLU A 352 26.12 43.87 19.48
CA GLU A 352 26.56 42.57 18.97
C GLU A 352 25.39 41.60 18.73
N GLN A 353 24.36 41.61 19.59
CA GLN A 353 23.11 40.86 19.35
C GLN A 353 22.27 41.45 18.20
N LEU A 354 22.20 42.79 18.10
CA LEU A 354 21.45 43.48 17.03
C LEU A 354 22.11 43.36 15.66
N GLU A 355 23.44 43.19 15.61
CA GLU A 355 24.21 42.99 14.37
C GLU A 355 24.25 41.52 13.96
N ASN A 356 24.53 40.60 14.90
CA ASN A 356 24.58 39.17 14.61
C ASN A 356 23.20 38.51 14.46
N GLY A 357 22.17 39.00 15.13
CA GLY A 357 20.79 38.46 15.06
C GLY A 357 20.23 38.44 13.62
N PRO A 358 20.06 39.59 12.95
CA PRO A 358 19.55 39.64 11.58
C PRO A 358 20.54 39.04 10.58
N ASN A 359 21.86 39.14 10.77
CA ASN A 359 22.83 38.46 9.92
C ASN A 359 22.71 36.92 10.02
N THR A 360 22.49 36.37 11.22
CA THR A 360 22.28 34.93 11.41
C THR A 360 20.97 34.47 10.78
N GLN A 361 19.90 35.26 10.88
CA GLN A 361 18.63 34.97 10.21
C GLN A 361 18.76 35.07 8.68
N LEU A 362 19.45 36.09 8.17
CA LEU A 362 19.71 36.25 6.74
C LEU A 362 20.58 35.11 6.19
N ALA A 363 21.62 34.69 6.90
CA ALA A 363 22.45 33.56 6.51
C ALA A 363 21.67 32.24 6.48
N ARG A 364 20.77 32.01 7.46
CA ARG A 364 19.85 30.85 7.44
C ARG A 364 18.90 30.91 6.26
N LEU A 365 18.23 32.05 6.02
CA LEU A 365 17.33 32.23 4.89
C LEU A 365 18.05 32.09 3.53
N GLN A 366 19.31 32.50 3.43
CA GLN A 366 20.16 32.29 2.25
C GLN A 366 20.53 30.81 2.05
N GLN A 367 20.85 30.09 3.13
CA GLN A 367 21.12 28.65 3.12
C GLN A 367 19.86 27.84 2.79
N GLU A 368 18.71 28.19 3.38
CA GLU A 368 17.40 27.61 3.04
C GLU A 368 17.06 27.88 1.56
N ASN A 369 17.35 29.08 1.05
CA ASN A 369 17.19 29.40 -0.37
C ASN A 369 18.17 28.67 -1.30
N SER A 370 19.37 28.29 -0.84
CA SER A 370 20.26 27.44 -1.64
C SER A 370 19.75 26.00 -1.63
N ILE A 371 19.44 25.44 -0.45
CA ILE A 371 18.87 24.09 -0.29
C ILE A 371 17.58 23.93 -1.12
N LEU A 372 16.68 24.92 -1.11
CA LEU A 372 15.45 24.89 -1.92
C LEU A 372 15.73 24.97 -3.43
N ARG A 373 16.75 25.74 -3.86
CA ARG A 373 17.18 25.78 -5.27
C ARG A 373 17.85 24.48 -5.70
N ASP A 374 18.70 23.91 -4.86
CA ASP A 374 19.40 22.66 -5.12
C ASP A 374 18.42 21.47 -5.14
N ALA A 375 17.45 21.44 -4.22
CA ALA A 375 16.36 20.46 -4.21
C ALA A 375 15.42 20.63 -5.42
N LEU A 376 15.10 21.87 -5.83
CA LEU A 376 14.32 22.13 -7.05
C LEU A 376 15.06 21.68 -8.32
N ASN A 377 16.35 22.00 -8.42
CA ASN A 377 17.20 21.56 -9.54
C ASN A 377 17.34 20.03 -9.57
N GLN A 378 17.50 19.39 -8.41
CA GLN A 378 17.56 17.94 -8.28
C GLN A 378 16.23 17.27 -8.65
N ALA A 379 15.09 17.82 -8.21
CA ALA A 379 13.77 17.34 -8.57
C ALA A 379 13.49 17.51 -10.07
N THR A 380 13.83 18.67 -10.65
CA THR A 380 13.71 18.95 -12.10
C THR A 380 14.56 17.97 -12.90
N SER A 381 15.85 17.82 -12.56
CA SER A 381 16.75 16.88 -13.23
C SER A 381 16.30 15.42 -13.05
N GLN A 382 15.73 15.05 -11.89
CA GLN A 382 15.17 13.72 -11.68
C GLN A 382 13.95 13.48 -12.57
N VAL A 383 13.02 14.44 -12.66
CA VAL A 383 11.84 14.37 -13.54
C VAL A 383 12.27 14.29 -15.01
N GLU A 384 13.18 15.15 -15.45
CA GLU A 384 13.75 15.11 -16.81
C GLU A 384 14.44 13.77 -17.10
N SER A 385 15.17 13.20 -16.14
CA SER A 385 15.82 11.89 -16.32
C SER A 385 14.82 10.75 -16.44
N LYS A 386 13.73 10.76 -15.65
CA LYS A 386 12.63 9.79 -15.73
C LYS A 386 11.90 9.92 -17.06
N GLN A 387 11.50 11.12 -17.44
CA GLN A 387 10.80 11.40 -18.70
C GLN A 387 11.65 11.00 -19.92
N ASN A 388 12.98 11.21 -19.87
CA ASN A 388 13.88 10.74 -20.94
C ASN A 388 14.03 9.21 -20.95
N ALA A 389 14.03 8.54 -19.79
CA ALA A 389 14.05 7.08 -19.70
C ALA A 389 12.74 6.45 -20.20
N GLU A 390 11.59 7.06 -19.87
CA GLU A 390 10.27 6.67 -20.38
C GLU A 390 10.17 6.91 -21.90
N LEU A 391 10.64 8.05 -22.41
CA LEU A 391 10.76 8.29 -23.86
C LEU A 391 11.69 7.28 -24.54
N ALA A 392 12.77 6.84 -23.89
CA ALA A 392 13.64 5.79 -24.42
C ALA A 392 12.94 4.42 -24.42
N LYS A 393 12.20 4.07 -23.35
CA LYS A 393 11.40 2.84 -23.25
C LYS A 393 10.29 2.80 -24.31
N LEU A 394 9.53 3.89 -24.47
CA LEU A 394 8.49 4.02 -25.50
C LEU A 394 9.07 3.94 -26.92
N ARG A 395 10.24 4.56 -27.19
CA ARG A 395 10.95 4.41 -28.48
C ARG A 395 11.41 2.96 -28.70
N GLN A 396 11.88 2.28 -27.67
CA GLN A 396 12.26 0.87 -27.73
C GLN A 396 11.05 -0.03 -27.99
N GLU A 397 9.92 0.22 -27.32
CA GLU A 397 8.66 -0.52 -27.49
C GLU A 397 8.08 -0.31 -28.89
N LEU A 398 8.03 0.93 -29.40
CA LEU A 398 7.69 1.21 -30.80
C LEU A 398 8.63 0.49 -31.77
N SER A 399 9.94 0.46 -31.50
CA SER A 399 10.89 -0.28 -32.35
C SER A 399 10.73 -1.81 -32.27
N LYS A 400 10.19 -2.32 -31.17
CA LYS A 400 9.89 -3.74 -30.97
C LYS A 400 8.59 -4.12 -31.68
N VAL A 401 7.50 -3.39 -31.44
CA VAL A 401 6.21 -3.59 -32.11
C VAL A 401 6.36 -3.43 -33.63
N SER A 402 7.15 -2.45 -34.09
CA SER A 402 7.45 -2.30 -35.52
C SER A 402 8.22 -3.50 -36.11
N LYS A 403 9.04 -4.21 -35.33
CA LYS A 403 9.69 -5.46 -35.78
C LYS A 403 8.73 -6.63 -35.77
N GLU A 404 7.99 -6.82 -34.68
CA GLU A 404 6.99 -7.89 -34.56
C GLU A 404 5.89 -7.75 -35.64
N LEU A 405 5.53 -6.53 -36.04
CA LEU A 405 4.62 -6.26 -37.16
C LEU A 405 5.24 -6.64 -38.51
N VAL A 406 6.51 -6.31 -38.76
CA VAL A 406 7.23 -6.73 -39.97
C VAL A 406 7.36 -8.25 -40.02
N GLU A 407 7.83 -8.89 -38.95
CA GLU A 407 7.98 -10.34 -38.82
C GLU A 407 6.63 -11.07 -39.02
N LYS A 408 5.53 -10.56 -38.43
CA LYS A 408 4.17 -11.10 -38.68
C LYS A 408 3.71 -10.86 -40.11
N SER A 409 4.02 -9.73 -40.73
CA SER A 409 3.67 -9.46 -42.14
C SER A 409 4.44 -10.38 -43.10
N GLU A 410 5.71 -10.68 -42.80
CA GLU A 410 6.50 -11.62 -43.58
C GLU A 410 6.05 -13.07 -43.38
N ALA A 411 5.65 -13.46 -42.17
CA ALA A 411 5.04 -14.76 -41.88
C ALA A 411 3.69 -14.92 -42.61
N ALA A 412 2.79 -13.94 -42.49
CA ALA A 412 1.50 -13.95 -43.19
C ALA A 412 1.68 -14.02 -44.73
N ARG A 413 2.69 -13.32 -45.27
CA ARG A 413 3.04 -13.38 -46.71
C ARG A 413 3.64 -14.74 -47.11
N GLN A 414 4.32 -15.43 -46.20
CA GLN A 414 4.78 -16.81 -46.43
C GLN A 414 3.60 -17.79 -46.39
N ASP A 415 2.68 -17.65 -45.43
CA ASP A 415 1.48 -18.49 -45.32
C ASP A 415 0.53 -18.28 -46.51
N GLU A 416 0.38 -17.05 -47.01
CA GLU A 416 -0.37 -16.78 -48.24
C GLU A 416 0.28 -17.45 -49.47
N GLN A 417 1.61 -17.47 -49.55
CA GLN A 417 2.34 -18.21 -50.59
C GLN A 417 2.19 -19.73 -50.45
N GLN A 418 2.19 -20.26 -49.23
CA GLN A 418 1.90 -21.67 -48.95
C GLN A 418 0.46 -22.03 -49.32
N ARG A 419 -0.53 -21.21 -48.95
CA ARG A 419 -1.93 -21.39 -49.35
C ARG A 419 -2.05 -21.46 -50.87
N LYS A 420 -1.52 -20.48 -51.60
CA LYS A 420 -1.56 -20.45 -53.08
C LYS A 420 -0.89 -21.68 -53.70
N ALA A 421 0.18 -22.21 -53.09
CA ALA A 421 0.83 -23.44 -53.53
C ALA A 421 0.04 -24.72 -53.21
N LEU A 422 -0.78 -24.73 -52.16
CA LEU A 422 -1.72 -25.83 -51.84
C LEU A 422 -2.97 -25.75 -52.71
N GLU A 423 -3.49 -24.56 -52.96
CA GLU A 423 -4.65 -24.26 -53.82
C GLU A 423 -4.36 -24.64 -55.28
N ALA A 424 -3.16 -24.35 -55.79
CA ALA A 424 -2.69 -24.83 -57.09
C ALA A 424 -2.56 -26.37 -57.16
N LYS A 425 -2.24 -27.04 -56.04
CA LYS A 425 -2.22 -28.51 -55.96
C LYS A 425 -3.63 -29.10 -55.91
N ALA A 426 -4.56 -28.46 -55.18
CA ALA A 426 -5.96 -28.86 -55.14
C ALA A 426 -6.59 -28.82 -56.54
N ALA A 427 -6.45 -27.70 -57.26
CA ALA A 427 -6.92 -27.57 -58.64
C ALA A 427 -6.27 -28.59 -59.61
N ALA A 428 -5.01 -28.97 -59.37
CA ALA A 428 -4.35 -30.03 -60.13
C ALA A 428 -4.94 -31.42 -59.84
N PHE A 429 -5.27 -31.73 -58.59
CA PHE A 429 -5.95 -32.97 -58.21
C PHE A 429 -7.41 -33.00 -58.68
N GLU A 430 -8.16 -31.90 -58.60
CA GLU A 430 -9.51 -31.78 -59.18
C GLU A 430 -9.51 -32.07 -60.67
N LYS A 431 -8.55 -31.49 -61.42
CA LYS A 431 -8.35 -31.80 -62.85
C LYS A 431 -8.02 -33.28 -63.08
N GLN A 432 -7.24 -33.91 -62.21
CA GLN A 432 -6.94 -35.34 -62.28
C GLN A 432 -8.18 -36.19 -61.99
N VAL A 433 -9.02 -35.82 -61.02
CA VAL A 433 -10.29 -36.49 -60.71
C VAL A 433 -11.27 -36.36 -61.88
N LEU A 434 -11.43 -35.18 -62.46
CA LEU A 434 -12.27 -34.96 -63.65
C LEU A 434 -11.78 -35.78 -64.85
N GLN A 435 -10.46 -35.86 -65.07
CA GLN A 435 -9.89 -36.70 -66.13
C GLN A 435 -10.14 -38.20 -65.87
N LEU A 436 -10.02 -38.66 -64.62
CA LEU A 436 -10.33 -40.03 -64.25
C LEU A 436 -11.83 -40.33 -64.42
N GLN A 437 -12.72 -39.45 -64.00
CA GLN A 437 -14.17 -39.58 -64.20
C GLN A 437 -14.55 -39.62 -65.69
N ALA A 438 -13.92 -38.80 -66.54
CA ALA A 438 -14.10 -38.87 -67.99
C ALA A 438 -13.66 -40.24 -68.53
N SER A 439 -12.47 -40.73 -68.17
CA SER A 439 -11.98 -42.05 -68.62
C SER A 439 -12.83 -43.22 -68.08
N HIS A 440 -13.38 -43.10 -66.88
CA HIS A 440 -14.31 -44.08 -66.31
C HIS A 440 -15.59 -44.13 -67.14
N ARG A 441 -16.20 -42.97 -67.41
CA ARG A 441 -17.40 -42.84 -68.23
C ARG A 441 -17.19 -43.37 -69.65
N GLU A 442 -16.06 -43.03 -70.29
CA GLU A 442 -15.70 -43.57 -71.61
C GLU A 442 -15.60 -45.11 -71.58
N SER A 443 -15.06 -45.68 -70.49
CA SER A 443 -14.99 -47.14 -70.32
C SER A 443 -16.36 -47.78 -70.05
N GLU A 444 -17.23 -47.13 -69.28
CA GLU A 444 -18.61 -47.57 -69.06
C GLU A 444 -19.43 -47.52 -70.35
N GLU A 445 -19.34 -46.43 -71.11
CA GLU A 445 -19.99 -46.30 -72.42
C GLU A 445 -19.44 -47.32 -73.43
N ALA A 446 -18.16 -47.69 -73.36
CA ALA A 446 -17.57 -48.75 -74.17
C ALA A 446 -18.02 -50.16 -73.75
N LEU A 447 -18.20 -50.40 -72.44
CA LEU A 447 -18.76 -51.65 -71.91
C LEU A 447 -20.25 -51.78 -72.25
N GLN A 448 -21.03 -50.71 -72.17
CA GLN A 448 -22.43 -50.69 -72.59
C GLN A 448 -22.56 -51.01 -74.09
N LYS A 449 -21.77 -50.35 -74.96
CA LYS A 449 -21.74 -50.65 -76.40
C LYS A 449 -21.39 -52.12 -76.71
N ARG A 450 -20.54 -52.76 -75.88
CA ARG A 450 -20.25 -54.20 -75.98
C ARG A 450 -21.42 -55.06 -75.50
N LEU A 451 -22.09 -54.71 -74.40
CA LEU A 451 -23.29 -55.39 -73.91
C LEU A 451 -24.43 -55.32 -74.94
N ASP A 452 -24.59 -54.18 -75.62
CA ASP A 452 -25.56 -53.98 -76.68
C ASP A 452 -25.25 -54.80 -77.95
N GLU A 453 -23.97 -54.97 -78.31
CA GLU A 453 -23.57 -55.88 -79.39
C GLU A 453 -23.81 -57.34 -79.02
N VAL A 454 -23.37 -57.79 -77.83
CA VAL A 454 -23.60 -59.16 -77.35
C VAL A 454 -25.10 -59.47 -77.26
N SER A 455 -25.92 -58.50 -76.86
CA SER A 455 -27.38 -58.64 -76.84
C SER A 455 -27.96 -58.79 -78.27
N ARG A 456 -27.45 -58.04 -79.24
CA ARG A 456 -27.85 -58.17 -80.66
C ARG A 456 -27.34 -59.45 -81.31
N GLU A 457 -26.13 -59.91 -80.96
CA GLU A 457 -25.61 -61.22 -81.35
C GLU A 457 -26.45 -62.36 -80.76
N LEU A 458 -26.86 -62.25 -79.50
CA LEU A 458 -27.76 -63.20 -78.85
C LEU A 458 -29.13 -63.25 -79.55
N CYS A 459 -29.73 -62.10 -79.90
CA CYS A 459 -30.97 -62.07 -80.70
C CYS A 459 -30.77 -62.74 -82.07
N ARG A 460 -29.74 -62.36 -82.83
CA ARG A 460 -29.40 -63.00 -84.13
C ARG A 460 -29.22 -64.52 -84.00
N ALA A 461 -28.60 -64.99 -82.92
CA ALA A 461 -28.41 -66.41 -82.63
C ALA A 461 -29.72 -67.11 -82.23
N GLN A 462 -30.61 -66.44 -81.49
CA GLN A 462 -31.95 -66.93 -81.17
C GLN A 462 -32.83 -67.03 -82.42
N ASP A 463 -32.81 -66.03 -83.31
CA ASP A 463 -33.51 -66.04 -84.60
C ASP A 463 -32.98 -67.17 -85.51
N SER A 464 -31.66 -67.32 -85.56
CA SER A 464 -31.00 -68.41 -86.30
C SER A 464 -31.40 -69.78 -85.74
N HIS A 465 -31.45 -69.95 -84.42
CA HIS A 465 -31.92 -71.17 -83.78
C HIS A 465 -33.43 -71.39 -84.03
N ALA A 466 -34.25 -70.35 -84.09
CA ALA A 466 -35.66 -70.45 -84.41
C ALA A 466 -35.87 -70.95 -85.85
N SER A 467 -35.11 -70.42 -86.82
CA SER A 467 -35.11 -70.93 -88.20
C SER A 467 -34.66 -72.39 -88.27
N LEU A 468 -33.53 -72.73 -87.62
CA LEU A 468 -33.02 -74.10 -87.59
C LEU A 468 -34.00 -75.09 -86.93
N ARG A 469 -34.77 -74.64 -85.92
CA ARG A 469 -35.86 -75.45 -85.33
C ARG A 469 -37.00 -75.65 -86.33
N ALA A 470 -37.47 -74.59 -86.99
CA ALA A 470 -38.53 -74.69 -87.98
C ALA A 470 -38.13 -75.55 -89.19
N ASP A 471 -36.86 -75.53 -89.60
CA ASP A 471 -36.34 -76.40 -90.66
C ASP A 471 -36.15 -77.85 -90.20
N ALA A 472 -35.79 -78.08 -88.92
CA ALA A 472 -35.80 -79.42 -88.33
C ALA A 472 -37.22 -79.99 -88.18
N GLU A 473 -38.21 -79.16 -87.84
CA GLU A 473 -39.63 -79.51 -87.78
C GLU A 473 -40.14 -79.90 -89.18
N LYS A 474 -39.86 -79.11 -90.23
CA LYS A 474 -40.15 -79.48 -91.63
C LYS A 474 -39.45 -80.78 -92.05
N ALA A 475 -38.21 -81.00 -91.64
CA ALA A 475 -37.49 -82.24 -91.93
C ALA A 475 -38.13 -83.45 -91.21
N GLN A 476 -38.65 -83.25 -89.99
CA GLN A 476 -39.41 -84.25 -89.26
C GLN A 476 -40.78 -84.52 -89.91
N GLU A 477 -41.49 -83.51 -90.40
CA GLU A 477 -42.71 -83.66 -91.20
C GLU A 477 -42.45 -84.45 -92.49
N GLN A 478 -41.39 -84.12 -93.22
CA GLN A 478 -40.95 -84.88 -94.40
C GLN A 478 -40.58 -86.33 -94.04
N GLN A 479 -39.94 -86.55 -92.88
CA GLN A 479 -39.64 -87.91 -92.40
C GLN A 479 -40.91 -88.68 -92.00
N GLN A 480 -41.91 -88.02 -91.42
CA GLN A 480 -43.23 -88.61 -91.14
C GLN A 480 -43.97 -88.95 -92.44
N GLN A 481 -43.97 -88.06 -93.44
CA GLN A 481 -44.53 -88.33 -94.78
C GLN A 481 -43.82 -89.49 -95.46
N MET A 482 -42.48 -89.56 -95.38
CA MET A 482 -41.70 -90.70 -95.88
C MET A 482 -41.98 -92.00 -95.12
N ALA A 483 -42.23 -91.95 -93.82
CA ALA A 483 -42.64 -93.11 -93.03
C ALA A 483 -44.08 -93.55 -93.36
N GLU A 484 -44.99 -92.62 -93.62
CA GLU A 484 -46.37 -92.91 -94.06
C GLU A 484 -46.39 -93.49 -95.47
N LEU A 485 -45.60 -92.94 -96.41
CA LEU A 485 -45.36 -93.52 -97.74
C LEU A 485 -44.71 -94.90 -97.65
N HIS A 486 -43.76 -95.11 -96.73
CA HIS A 486 -43.19 -96.43 -96.48
C HIS A 486 -44.22 -97.41 -95.90
N SER A 487 -45.13 -96.95 -95.04
CA SER A 487 -46.26 -97.73 -94.52
C SER A 487 -47.25 -98.11 -95.62
N LYS A 488 -47.60 -97.16 -96.51
CA LYS A 488 -48.42 -97.40 -97.72
C LYS A 488 -47.73 -98.34 -98.72
N LEU A 489 -46.40 -98.31 -98.81
CA LEU A 489 -45.61 -99.26 -99.59
C LEU A 489 -45.56 -100.64 -98.91
N GLN A 490 -45.50 -100.71 -97.58
CA GLN A 490 -45.58 -101.97 -96.83
C GLN A 490 -46.99 -102.58 -96.95
N SER A 491 -48.06 -101.79 -96.89
CA SER A 491 -49.44 -102.27 -97.04
C SER A 491 -49.73 -102.72 -98.47
N SER A 492 -49.32 -101.97 -99.50
CA SER A 492 -49.44 -102.43 -100.89
C SER A 492 -48.55 -103.64 -101.19
N LYS A 493 -47.36 -103.76 -100.57
CA LYS A 493 -46.54 -104.98 -100.62
C LYS A 493 -47.18 -106.16 -99.88
N ALA A 494 -47.90 -105.91 -98.79
CA ALA A 494 -48.68 -106.92 -98.08
C ALA A 494 -49.93 -107.33 -98.89
N GLU A 495 -50.57 -106.40 -99.59
CA GLU A 495 -51.69 -106.68 -100.51
C GLU A 495 -51.21 -107.44 -101.75
N VAL A 496 -50.02 -107.13 -102.28
CA VAL A 496 -49.37 -107.92 -103.35
C VAL A 496 -48.94 -109.30 -102.85
N ARG A 497 -48.49 -109.43 -101.59
CA ARG A 497 -48.31 -110.77 -100.97
C ARG A 497 -49.63 -111.51 -100.85
N SER A 498 -50.67 -110.89 -100.30
CA SER A 498 -52.02 -111.46 -100.22
C SER A 498 -52.50 -111.89 -101.60
N LYS A 499 -52.26 -111.10 -102.65
CA LYS A 499 -52.59 -111.45 -104.04
C LYS A 499 -51.70 -112.52 -104.64
N CYS A 500 -50.44 -112.67 -104.20
CA CYS A 500 -49.60 -113.82 -104.54
C CYS A 500 -50.00 -115.09 -103.77
N GLU A 501 -50.50 -114.95 -102.54
CA GLU A 501 -51.01 -116.02 -101.69
C GLU A 501 -52.42 -116.45 -102.15
N GLU A 502 -53.24 -115.52 -102.64
CA GLU A 502 -54.48 -115.75 -103.39
C GLU A 502 -54.20 -116.33 -104.77
N LEU A 503 -53.15 -115.93 -105.50
CA LEU A 503 -52.78 -116.57 -106.77
C LEU A 503 -52.17 -117.96 -106.55
N SER A 504 -51.43 -118.18 -105.47
CA SER A 504 -50.99 -119.50 -105.03
C SER A 504 -52.18 -120.33 -104.55
N GLY A 505 -53.16 -119.70 -103.89
CA GLY A 505 -54.41 -120.30 -103.45
C GLY A 505 -55.37 -120.59 -104.60
N LEU A 506 -55.36 -119.80 -105.67
CA LEU A 506 -56.09 -120.01 -106.92
C LEU A 506 -55.38 -121.00 -107.82
N HIS A 507 -54.05 -121.10 -107.77
CA HIS A 507 -53.29 -122.19 -108.39
C HIS A 507 -53.54 -123.51 -107.64
N GLY A 508 -53.57 -123.45 -106.31
CA GLY A 508 -54.06 -124.49 -105.41
C GLY A 508 -55.48 -124.91 -105.82
N GLN A 509 -56.45 -124.00 -105.79
CA GLN A 509 -57.84 -124.22 -106.19
C GLN A 509 -58.01 -124.55 -107.68
N LEU A 510 -57.05 -124.31 -108.57
CA LEU A 510 -57.10 -124.80 -109.96
C LEU A 510 -56.63 -126.26 -110.03
N GLN A 511 -55.65 -126.64 -109.22
CA GLN A 511 -55.15 -128.01 -109.07
C GLN A 511 -56.15 -128.86 -108.27
N GLU A 512 -56.71 -128.30 -107.20
CA GLU A 512 -57.78 -128.85 -106.38
C GLU A 512 -59.08 -128.85 -107.15
N ALA A 513 -59.49 -127.81 -107.90
CA ALA A 513 -60.62 -127.95 -108.84
C ALA A 513 -60.36 -128.99 -109.94
N ARG A 514 -59.10 -129.34 -110.25
CA ARG A 514 -58.79 -130.50 -111.12
C ARG A 514 -59.13 -131.84 -110.45
N THR A 515 -59.21 -131.89 -109.13
CA THR A 515 -59.64 -133.04 -108.31
C THR A 515 -61.01 -132.86 -107.64
N GLU A 516 -61.58 -131.65 -107.64
CA GLU A 516 -62.81 -131.25 -106.91
C GLU A 516 -63.94 -130.85 -107.86
N ASN A 517 -63.64 -130.48 -109.10
CA ASN A 517 -64.55 -130.76 -110.22
C ASN A 517 -64.70 -132.29 -110.44
N SER A 518 -63.97 -133.11 -109.68
CA SER A 518 -64.27 -134.54 -109.47
C SER A 518 -64.85 -134.89 -108.08
N GLN A 519 -64.96 -133.93 -107.12
CA GLN A 519 -65.40 -134.19 -105.73
C GLN A 519 -66.27 -133.11 -105.07
N LEU A 520 -65.89 -131.81 -104.95
CA LEU A 520 -66.73 -130.75 -104.36
C LEU A 520 -67.89 -130.25 -105.25
N THR A 521 -68.61 -131.22 -105.79
CA THR A 521 -70.06 -131.15 -106.01
C THR A 521 -70.83 -131.09 -104.63
N GLU A 522 -70.17 -130.79 -103.46
CA GLU A 522 -70.59 -131.27 -102.10
C GLU A 522 -70.65 -130.39 -100.72
N ARG A 523 -70.44 -129.02 -100.53
CA ARG A 523 -71.05 -128.01 -99.46
C ARG A 523 -70.23 -127.27 -98.23
N ILE A 524 -70.69 -126.15 -97.49
CA ILE A 524 -69.94 -125.07 -96.59
C ILE A 524 -70.65 -124.36 -95.29
N ARG A 525 -70.01 -123.54 -94.31
CA ARG A 525 -70.58 -122.60 -93.15
C ARG A 525 -69.66 -121.69 -92.13
N SER A 526 -70.18 -120.66 -91.33
CA SER A 526 -69.81 -120.02 -89.92
C SER A 526 -69.18 -118.54 -89.59
N ILE A 527 -69.31 -117.84 -88.36
CA ILE A 527 -68.93 -116.35 -87.97
C ILE A 527 -68.94 -115.77 -86.42
N GLU A 528 -68.54 -114.47 -86.03
CA GLU A 528 -68.69 -113.52 -84.74
C GLU A 528 -67.46 -113.01 -83.79
N ALA A 529 -67.28 -112.01 -82.79
CA ALA A 529 -67.94 -110.95 -81.82
C ALA A 529 -67.03 -109.71 -81.16
N LEU A 530 -67.35 -108.91 -80.02
CA LEU A 530 -66.80 -107.50 -79.53
C LEU A 530 -66.68 -106.99 -77.95
N LEU A 531 -66.11 -105.77 -77.48
CA LEU A 531 -65.81 -105.17 -76.03
C LEU A 531 -65.57 -103.56 -75.69
N GLU A 532 -65.44 -102.98 -74.39
CA GLU A 532 -65.09 -101.50 -73.87
C GLU A 532 -64.54 -101.28 -72.32
N ALA A 533 -64.29 -100.21 -71.41
CA ALA A 533 -64.38 -98.68 -71.02
C ALA A 533 -63.46 -98.20 -69.71
N GLY A 534 -63.25 -97.04 -68.88
CA GLY A 534 -63.54 -95.53 -68.54
C GLY A 534 -62.93 -94.84 -67.15
N GLN A 535 -62.82 -93.47 -66.78
CA GLN A 535 -62.20 -92.79 -65.47
C GLN A 535 -62.25 -91.17 -65.06
N THR A 536 -61.96 -90.56 -63.79
CA THR A 536 -61.51 -89.11 -63.25
C THR A 536 -61.76 -88.63 -61.69
N ARG A 537 -61.49 -87.49 -60.85
CA ARG A 537 -60.69 -86.14 -60.51
C ARG A 537 -60.93 -85.52 -58.96
N ASN A 538 -60.63 -84.38 -58.16
CA ASN A 538 -59.94 -82.96 -57.86
C ASN A 538 -60.05 -82.44 -56.27
N THR A 539 -59.77 -81.31 -55.44
CA THR A 539 -59.06 -79.90 -55.11
C THR A 539 -59.41 -79.26 -53.60
N GLN A 540 -59.08 -78.13 -52.80
CA GLN A 540 -58.14 -76.91 -52.40
C GLN A 540 -58.63 -76.05 -51.05
N ASP A 541 -58.24 -74.91 -50.28
CA ASP A 541 -57.18 -73.81 -49.84
C ASP A 541 -57.68 -72.72 -48.66
N THR A 542 -57.21 -71.62 -47.87
CA THR A 542 -56.04 -70.69 -47.30
C THR A 542 -56.37 -69.56 -46.11
N GLN A 543 -55.46 -68.84 -45.26
CA GLN A 543 -55.68 -67.58 -44.31
C GLN A 543 -54.50 -66.87 -43.35
N ALA A 544 -54.49 -65.55 -42.78
CA ALA A 544 -53.65 -64.89 -41.59
C ALA A 544 -53.69 -63.28 -41.11
N SER A 545 -53.27 -62.76 -39.84
CA SER A 545 -52.72 -61.35 -39.35
C SER A 545 -52.76 -60.88 -37.80
N GLN A 546 -51.69 -60.82 -36.94
CA GLN A 546 -51.80 -60.42 -35.46
C GLN A 546 -50.59 -59.82 -34.63
N ALA A 547 -49.33 -59.68 -35.12
CA ALA A 547 -48.14 -59.72 -34.23
C ALA A 547 -47.53 -58.40 -33.64
N GLU A 548 -47.86 -57.20 -34.12
CA GLU A 548 -47.04 -55.99 -33.82
C GLU A 548 -47.40 -55.21 -32.53
N ALA A 549 -48.57 -55.47 -31.93
CA ALA A 549 -49.10 -54.63 -30.84
C ALA A 549 -48.30 -54.74 -29.53
N ASP A 550 -47.88 -55.95 -29.14
CA ASP A 550 -47.27 -56.21 -27.82
C ASP A 550 -45.90 -55.53 -27.64
N GLN A 551 -45.18 -55.24 -28.73
CA GLN A 551 -43.83 -54.68 -28.66
C GLN A 551 -43.80 -53.21 -28.20
N GLN A 552 -44.88 -52.45 -28.41
CA GLN A 552 -44.96 -51.05 -28.00
C GLN A 552 -45.31 -50.90 -26.50
N GLN A 553 -46.12 -51.82 -25.97
CA GLN A 553 -46.60 -51.83 -24.58
C GLN A 553 -45.45 -51.86 -23.54
N THR A 554 -44.34 -52.54 -23.87
CA THR A 554 -43.20 -52.73 -22.96
C THR A 554 -42.36 -51.46 -22.78
N ARG A 555 -42.13 -50.70 -23.86
CA ARG A 555 -41.26 -49.52 -23.86
C ARG A 555 -41.83 -48.35 -23.04
N LEU A 556 -43.14 -48.19 -23.03
CA LEU A 556 -43.81 -47.12 -22.26
C LEU A 556 -43.59 -47.25 -20.75
N LYS A 557 -43.66 -48.48 -20.22
CA LYS A 557 -43.45 -48.76 -18.78
C LYS A 557 -42.02 -48.47 -18.31
N GLU A 558 -41.05 -48.64 -19.20
CA GLU A 558 -39.65 -48.37 -18.89
C GLU A 558 -39.38 -46.86 -18.77
N LEU A 559 -39.91 -46.04 -19.69
CA LEU A 559 -39.84 -44.57 -19.56
C LEU A 559 -40.60 -44.07 -18.31
N GLU A 560 -41.79 -44.59 -18.04
CA GLU A 560 -42.59 -44.23 -16.85
C GLU A 560 -41.81 -44.46 -15.55
N SER A 561 -41.05 -45.56 -15.47
CA SER A 561 -40.20 -45.85 -14.31
C SER A 561 -39.08 -44.81 -14.12
N GLN A 562 -38.45 -44.35 -15.21
CA GLN A 562 -37.35 -43.38 -15.17
C GLN A 562 -37.82 -41.98 -14.76
N VAL A 563 -39.00 -41.55 -15.25
CA VAL A 563 -39.64 -40.30 -14.80
C VAL A 563 -39.89 -40.33 -13.28
N SER A 564 -40.42 -41.44 -12.76
CA SER A 564 -40.71 -41.60 -11.32
C SER A 564 -39.46 -41.60 -10.41
N GLY A 565 -38.27 -41.81 -10.98
CA GLY A 565 -36.98 -41.67 -10.29
C GLY A 565 -36.53 -40.21 -10.24
N LEU A 566 -36.53 -39.54 -11.40
CA LEU A 566 -36.14 -38.13 -11.53
C LEU A 566 -37.06 -37.19 -10.75
N GLU A 567 -38.35 -37.50 -10.64
CA GLU A 567 -39.28 -36.72 -9.81
C GLU A 567 -38.91 -36.77 -8.32
N LYS A 568 -38.45 -37.93 -7.80
CA LYS A 568 -38.05 -38.09 -6.40
C LYS A 568 -36.76 -37.33 -6.08
N GLU A 569 -35.74 -37.49 -6.93
CA GLU A 569 -34.49 -36.72 -6.83
C GLU A 569 -34.78 -35.20 -6.88
N ALA A 570 -35.70 -34.78 -7.75
CA ALA A 570 -36.16 -33.40 -7.82
C ALA A 570 -37.02 -32.95 -6.62
N THR A 571 -37.55 -33.84 -5.78
CA THR A 571 -38.16 -33.48 -4.48
C THR A 571 -37.12 -33.41 -3.36
N GLU A 572 -36.21 -34.38 -3.27
CA GLU A 572 -35.16 -34.43 -2.24
C GLU A 572 -34.22 -33.21 -2.33
N LEU A 573 -33.83 -32.81 -3.55
CA LEU A 573 -33.05 -31.59 -3.79
C LEU A 573 -33.82 -30.31 -3.37
N ARG A 574 -35.16 -30.30 -3.46
CA ARG A 574 -35.98 -29.16 -3.01
C ARG A 574 -36.06 -29.08 -1.48
N GLU A 575 -36.21 -30.21 -0.80
CA GLU A 575 -36.18 -30.26 0.67
C GLU A 575 -34.80 -29.88 1.22
N ALA A 576 -33.71 -30.34 0.60
CA ALA A 576 -32.35 -29.95 0.97
C ALA A 576 -32.11 -28.44 0.85
N VAL A 577 -32.61 -27.80 -0.22
CA VAL A 577 -32.56 -26.35 -0.41
C VAL A 577 -33.38 -25.61 0.65
N GLU A 578 -34.59 -26.07 0.99
CA GLU A 578 -35.42 -25.40 2.00
C GLU A 578 -34.84 -25.52 3.41
N GLN A 579 -34.31 -26.69 3.77
CA GLN A 579 -33.55 -26.86 5.02
C GLN A 579 -32.34 -25.90 5.09
N GLN A 580 -31.67 -25.64 3.96
CA GLN A 580 -30.54 -24.71 3.92
C GLN A 580 -30.98 -23.24 4.06
N LYS A 581 -32.16 -22.86 3.57
CA LYS A 581 -32.74 -21.53 3.85
C LYS A 581 -33.08 -21.35 5.33
N VAL A 582 -33.70 -22.35 5.96
CA VAL A 582 -33.99 -22.33 7.41
C VAL A 582 -32.70 -22.16 8.20
N LYS A 583 -31.67 -22.98 7.93
CA LYS A 583 -30.33 -22.85 8.54
C LYS A 583 -29.70 -21.46 8.31
N ASN A 584 -29.88 -20.86 7.14
CA ASN A 584 -29.36 -19.52 6.84
C ASN A 584 -30.08 -18.41 7.63
N ASN A 585 -31.41 -18.51 7.79
CA ASN A 585 -32.18 -17.59 8.62
C ASN A 585 -31.86 -17.75 10.12
N ASP A 586 -31.71 -19.00 10.59
CA ASP A 586 -31.21 -19.33 11.93
C ASP A 586 -29.84 -18.67 12.21
N LEU A 587 -28.92 -18.74 11.24
CA LEU A 587 -27.60 -18.12 11.32
C LEU A 587 -27.67 -16.60 11.30
N ARG A 588 -28.59 -16.01 10.53
CA ARG A 588 -28.85 -14.55 10.55
C ARG A 588 -29.38 -14.09 11.90
N GLU A 589 -30.35 -14.80 12.49
CA GLU A 589 -30.89 -14.45 13.81
C GLU A 589 -29.83 -14.60 14.92
N LYS A 590 -29.03 -15.66 14.87
CA LYS A 590 -27.90 -15.88 15.80
C LYS A 590 -26.80 -14.83 15.62
N ASN A 591 -26.49 -14.43 14.39
CA ASN A 591 -25.50 -13.38 14.11
C ASN A 591 -26.02 -12.00 14.54
N TRP A 592 -27.29 -11.68 14.30
CA TRP A 592 -27.95 -10.46 14.78
C TRP A 592 -27.94 -10.37 16.31
N LYS A 593 -28.32 -11.45 17.01
CA LYS A 593 -28.23 -11.53 18.49
C LYS A 593 -26.80 -11.42 19.01
N ALA A 594 -25.82 -11.96 18.31
CA ALA A 594 -24.41 -11.79 18.65
C ALA A 594 -23.94 -10.33 18.45
N MET A 595 -24.44 -9.64 17.42
CA MET A 595 -24.14 -8.23 17.16
C MET A 595 -24.80 -7.30 18.18
N GLU A 596 -26.03 -7.61 18.61
CA GLU A 596 -26.75 -6.91 19.69
C GLU A 596 -26.07 -7.13 21.05
N ALA A 597 -25.61 -8.35 21.34
CA ALA A 597 -24.81 -8.68 22.52
C ALA A 597 -23.44 -7.97 22.50
N LEU A 598 -22.80 -7.84 21.33
CA LEU A 598 -21.54 -7.09 21.19
C LEU A 598 -21.76 -5.59 21.40
N ALA A 599 -22.80 -5.01 20.81
CA ALA A 599 -23.14 -3.60 20.98
C ALA A 599 -23.45 -3.24 22.44
N THR A 600 -24.18 -4.11 23.15
CA THR A 600 -24.45 -3.92 24.60
C THR A 600 -23.20 -4.15 25.46
N ALA A 601 -22.30 -5.07 25.10
CA ALA A 601 -21.01 -5.24 25.78
C ALA A 601 -20.07 -4.04 25.57
N GLU A 602 -20.02 -3.48 24.36
CA GLU A 602 -19.31 -2.24 24.06
C GLU A 602 -19.87 -1.05 24.85
N GLN A 603 -21.20 -0.90 24.91
CA GLN A 603 -21.85 0.17 25.65
C GLN A 603 -21.54 0.06 27.15
N ALA A 604 -21.64 -1.13 27.73
CA ALA A 604 -21.25 -1.39 29.11
C ALA A 604 -19.74 -1.18 29.36
N CYS A 605 -18.89 -1.32 28.34
CA CYS A 605 -17.46 -0.97 28.42
C CYS A 605 -17.25 0.55 28.43
N LYS A 606 -17.93 1.29 27.54
CA LYS A 606 -17.90 2.77 27.47
C LYS A 606 -18.40 3.41 28.77
N GLU A 607 -19.48 2.89 29.35
CA GLU A 607 -20.02 3.31 30.65
C GLU A 607 -19.07 3.01 31.82
N LYS A 608 -18.39 1.84 31.82
CA LYS A 608 -17.35 1.52 32.79
C LYS A 608 -16.14 2.44 32.66
N LEU A 609 -15.72 2.78 31.44
CA LEU A 609 -14.59 3.67 31.20
C LEU A 609 -14.91 5.11 31.66
N HIS A 610 -16.13 5.61 31.41
CA HIS A 610 -16.57 6.89 31.97
C HIS A 610 -16.64 6.87 33.51
N SER A 611 -17.23 5.85 34.13
CA SER A 611 -17.30 5.77 35.60
C SER A 611 -15.92 5.62 36.27
N LEU A 612 -14.97 4.90 35.66
CA LEU A 612 -13.57 4.86 36.11
C LEU A 612 -12.87 6.22 35.94
N THR A 613 -13.13 6.94 34.85
CA THR A 613 -12.58 8.30 34.63
C THR A 613 -13.12 9.28 35.67
N GLN A 614 -14.43 9.24 35.94
CA GLN A 614 -15.06 10.06 36.97
C GLN A 614 -14.53 9.71 38.37
N ALA A 615 -14.40 8.42 38.72
CA ALA A 615 -13.84 7.98 39.99
C ALA A 615 -12.37 8.40 40.16
N LYS A 616 -11.57 8.36 39.08
CA LYS A 616 -10.21 8.91 39.08
C LYS A 616 -10.22 10.39 39.40
N GLU A 617 -11.00 11.21 38.70
CA GLU A 617 -11.12 12.63 38.99
C GLU A 617 -11.59 12.92 40.42
N GLU A 618 -12.57 12.17 40.93
CA GLU A 618 -13.07 12.28 42.31
C GLU A 618 -11.94 12.01 43.32
N SER A 619 -11.12 10.98 43.09
CA SER A 619 -9.97 10.65 43.93
C SER A 619 -8.85 11.70 43.85
N GLU A 620 -8.59 12.28 42.67
CA GLU A 620 -7.62 13.36 42.50
C GLU A 620 -8.11 14.64 43.20
N LYS A 621 -9.42 14.94 43.17
CA LYS A 621 -10.04 16.05 43.91
C LYS A 621 -9.94 15.84 45.42
N GLN A 622 -10.16 14.62 45.93
CA GLN A 622 -9.96 14.31 47.35
C GLN A 622 -8.50 14.42 47.78
N LEU A 623 -7.54 13.93 46.98
CA LEU A 623 -6.12 14.07 47.25
C LEU A 623 -5.72 15.55 47.37
N ARG A 624 -6.13 16.39 46.40
CA ARG A 624 -5.89 17.85 46.45
C ARG A 624 -6.52 18.51 47.68
N LEU A 625 -7.72 18.10 48.09
CA LEU A 625 -8.35 18.61 49.30
C LEU A 625 -7.53 18.25 50.56
N THR A 626 -7.02 17.02 50.63
CA THR A 626 -6.16 16.57 51.74
C THR A 626 -4.80 17.30 51.77
N GLU A 627 -4.17 17.54 50.62
CA GLU A 627 -2.94 18.37 50.52
C GLU A 627 -3.16 19.78 51.10
N VAL A 628 -4.28 20.42 50.77
CA VAL A 628 -4.62 21.76 51.28
C VAL A 628 -4.89 21.73 52.78
N GLN A 629 -5.74 20.82 53.27
CA GLN A 629 -6.07 20.71 54.70
C GLN A 629 -4.83 20.41 55.57
N THR A 630 -3.91 19.59 55.08
CA THR A 630 -2.67 19.26 55.80
C THR A 630 -1.74 20.48 55.91
N ARG A 631 -1.68 21.30 54.85
CA ARG A 631 -0.97 22.59 54.86
C ARG A 631 -1.58 23.58 55.84
N GLU A 632 -2.90 23.76 55.81
CA GLU A 632 -3.61 24.70 56.70
C GLU A 632 -3.42 24.33 58.18
N ALA A 633 -3.52 23.04 58.52
CA ALA A 633 -3.31 22.55 59.89
C ALA A 633 -1.88 22.80 60.40
N LEU A 634 -0.86 22.61 59.56
CA LEU A 634 0.54 22.84 59.93
C LEU A 634 0.87 24.34 60.03
N LEU A 635 0.34 25.18 59.13
CA LEU A 635 0.49 26.64 59.20
C LEU A 635 -0.20 27.24 60.44
N ALA A 636 -1.31 26.65 60.91
CA ALA A 636 -1.98 27.04 62.14
C ALA A 636 -1.16 26.71 63.42
N LEU A 637 -0.28 25.71 63.36
CA LEU A 637 0.61 25.32 64.47
C LEU A 637 1.93 26.09 64.49
N LEU A 638 2.43 26.55 63.33
CA LEU A 638 3.71 27.25 63.16
C LEU A 638 3.55 28.54 62.32
N PRO A 639 2.99 29.64 62.88
CA PRO A 639 2.62 30.84 62.12
C PRO A 639 3.79 31.55 61.40
N GLU A 640 5.02 31.41 61.91
CA GLU A 640 6.22 32.07 61.37
C GLU A 640 6.61 31.59 59.95
N LEU A 641 6.03 30.47 59.48
CA LEU A 641 6.32 29.88 58.17
C LEU A 641 5.44 30.42 57.02
N SER A 642 4.58 31.40 57.29
CA SER A 642 3.58 31.94 56.34
C SER A 642 4.12 32.54 55.03
N ILE A 643 5.44 32.72 54.92
CA ILE A 643 6.11 33.36 53.77
C ILE A 643 6.24 32.40 52.56
N LEU A 644 6.08 31.08 52.75
CA LEU A 644 6.42 30.06 51.75
C LEU A 644 5.24 29.44 50.96
N ALA A 645 4.08 30.10 50.96
CA ALA A 645 2.78 29.52 50.61
C ALA A 645 2.52 29.18 49.12
N GLN A 646 3.53 29.17 48.24
CA GLN A 646 3.32 29.16 46.76
C GLN A 646 4.10 28.08 45.97
N GLN A 647 4.79 27.14 46.64
CA GLN A 647 5.49 26.00 46.00
C GLN A 647 4.63 24.72 45.94
N ASN A 648 5.09 23.64 45.26
CA ASN A 648 4.37 22.36 45.26
C ASN A 648 4.34 21.70 46.65
N TYR A 649 3.39 20.77 46.85
CA TYR A 649 3.16 20.12 48.14
C TYR A 649 4.39 19.37 48.68
N THR A 650 5.08 18.62 47.82
CA THR A 650 6.30 17.87 48.12
C THR A 650 7.52 18.77 48.39
N GLU A 651 7.73 19.81 47.57
CA GLU A 651 8.83 20.79 47.73
C GLU A 651 8.74 21.50 49.09
N TRP A 652 7.53 21.93 49.45
CA TRP A 652 7.24 22.62 50.72
C TRP A 652 7.45 21.74 51.96
N LEU A 653 7.19 20.43 51.87
CA LEU A 653 7.39 19.48 52.97
C LEU A 653 8.87 19.24 53.28
N GLU A 654 9.74 19.19 52.27
CA GLU A 654 11.19 19.03 52.48
C GLU A 654 11.84 20.30 53.05
N GLU A 655 11.42 21.51 52.63
CA GLU A 655 11.93 22.77 53.24
C GLU A 655 11.51 22.94 54.71
N LEU A 656 10.31 22.49 55.09
CA LEU A 656 9.84 22.45 56.49
C LEU A 656 10.77 21.59 57.36
N LYS A 657 11.10 20.40 56.85
CA LYS A 657 11.96 19.38 57.48
C LYS A 657 13.41 19.85 57.63
N GLU A 658 13.95 20.63 56.69
CA GLU A 658 15.32 21.16 56.78
C GLU A 658 15.47 22.25 57.86
N LYS A 659 14.46 23.12 58.03
CA LYS A 659 14.61 24.37 58.82
C LYS A 659 14.19 24.28 60.29
N GLY A 660 13.40 23.27 60.66
CA GLY A 660 12.96 23.03 62.04
C GLY A 660 14.05 23.03 63.13
N PRO A 661 15.26 22.47 62.93
CA PRO A 661 16.28 22.37 63.99
C PRO A 661 16.89 23.69 64.48
N THR A 662 16.66 24.81 63.80
CA THR A 662 17.42 26.07 64.00
C THR A 662 16.93 26.93 65.18
N LEU A 663 15.77 26.61 65.78
CA LEU A 663 15.02 27.53 66.65
C LEU A 663 15.24 27.37 68.18
N LEU A 664 16.10 26.45 68.65
CA LEU A 664 15.94 25.89 70.02
C LEU A 664 17.24 25.64 70.83
N LYS A 665 17.82 26.68 71.47
CA LYS A 665 19.05 26.64 72.32
C LYS A 665 19.11 27.80 73.35
N GLN A 666 19.70 27.74 74.56
CA GLN A 666 20.13 26.61 75.42
C GLN A 666 20.50 26.92 76.92
N PRO A 667 21.02 28.11 77.34
CA PRO A 667 21.58 28.36 78.71
C PRO A 667 20.52 28.85 79.75
N PRO A 668 20.79 29.07 81.07
CA PRO A 668 22.10 29.30 81.77
C PRO A 668 22.28 28.58 83.15
N ALA A 669 23.21 29.08 83.99
CA ALA A 669 23.59 28.65 85.36
C ALA A 669 24.22 29.86 86.13
N PRO A 670 24.92 29.77 87.31
CA PRO A 670 25.19 28.67 88.26
C PRO A 670 25.06 29.09 89.78
N THR A 671 25.53 28.27 90.74
CA THR A 671 26.52 28.60 91.84
C THR A 671 26.60 27.50 92.93
N GLU A 672 27.69 27.49 93.70
CA GLU A 672 28.30 26.49 94.60
C GLU A 672 27.46 25.81 95.74
N PRO A 673 27.99 24.72 96.38
CA PRO A 673 27.18 23.76 97.16
C PRO A 673 27.64 23.51 98.63
N SER A 674 26.69 23.14 99.52
CA SER A 674 26.91 23.00 100.98
C SER A 674 26.84 21.52 101.46
N SER A 675 26.19 21.19 102.59
CA SER A 675 25.73 19.80 102.86
C SER A 675 24.73 19.33 101.80
N ASP A 676 24.12 20.27 101.08
CA ASP A 676 23.49 20.07 99.78
C ASP A 676 24.36 19.26 98.80
N LEU A 677 25.70 19.24 98.93
CA LEU A 677 26.58 18.44 98.06
C LEU A 677 26.19 16.97 98.05
N ALA A 678 25.87 16.37 99.19
CA ALA A 678 25.68 14.93 99.26
C ALA A 678 24.30 14.49 98.75
N SER A 679 23.27 15.33 98.95
CA SER A 679 21.98 15.16 98.29
C SER A 679 22.08 15.47 96.80
N LYS A 680 22.67 16.61 96.40
CA LYS A 680 22.86 16.99 94.99
C LYS A 680 23.82 16.08 94.24
N LEU A 681 24.75 15.39 94.90
CA LEU A 681 25.58 14.36 94.27
C LEU A 681 24.78 13.08 94.03
N ARG A 682 23.94 12.65 94.98
CA ARG A 682 23.05 11.51 94.76
C ARG A 682 21.96 11.82 93.74
N GLU A 683 21.42 13.04 93.76
CA GLU A 683 20.50 13.58 92.76
C GLU A 683 21.21 13.74 91.40
N ALA A 684 22.50 14.08 91.37
CA ALA A 684 23.32 14.04 90.16
C ALA A 684 23.63 12.62 89.69
N GLU A 685 23.79 11.63 90.59
CA GLU A 685 23.96 10.21 90.24
C GLU A 685 22.64 9.60 89.74
N GLU A 686 21.50 9.95 90.34
CA GLU A 686 20.16 9.54 89.91
C GLU A 686 19.76 10.22 88.59
N THR A 687 20.03 11.52 88.42
CA THR A 687 19.82 12.19 87.13
C THR A 687 20.85 11.78 86.08
N GLN A 688 22.10 11.46 86.44
CA GLN A 688 23.07 10.84 85.53
C GLN A 688 22.60 9.44 85.11
N SER A 689 22.07 8.64 86.03
CA SER A 689 21.49 7.32 85.73
C SER A 689 20.26 7.45 84.83
N THR A 690 19.42 8.48 85.04
CA THR A 690 18.23 8.75 84.23
C THR A 690 18.65 9.23 82.82
N LEU A 691 19.55 10.21 82.72
CA LEU A 691 20.13 10.69 81.46
C LEU A 691 20.92 9.59 80.72
N GLN A 692 21.56 8.67 81.44
CA GLN A 692 22.21 7.49 80.87
C GLN A 692 21.17 6.54 80.28
N ALA A 693 20.10 6.23 81.00
CA ALA A 693 18.98 5.42 80.51
C ALA A 693 18.28 6.07 79.30
N GLU A 694 18.08 7.39 79.32
CA GLU A 694 17.62 8.17 78.17
C GLU A 694 18.60 8.08 76.99
N CYS A 695 19.91 8.25 77.22
CA CYS A 695 20.94 8.11 76.19
C CYS A 695 21.01 6.68 75.59
N ASP A 696 20.78 5.67 76.41
CA ASP A 696 20.73 4.27 75.98
C ASP A 696 19.43 3.98 75.21
N GLN A 697 18.30 4.57 75.61
CA GLN A 697 17.03 4.56 74.87
C GLN A 697 17.14 5.29 73.53
N TYR A 698 17.77 6.48 73.49
CA TYR A 698 18.07 7.19 72.25
C TYR A 698 19.01 6.37 71.35
N ARG A 699 19.99 5.63 71.89
CA ARG A 699 20.80 4.70 71.08
C ARG A 699 19.99 3.51 70.55
N SER A 700 19.00 2.99 71.28
CA SER A 700 18.08 1.97 70.76
C SER A 700 17.26 2.55 69.59
N ILE A 701 16.61 3.70 69.77
CA ILE A 701 15.81 4.37 68.74
C ILE A 701 16.66 4.72 67.51
N LEU A 702 17.91 5.15 67.69
CA LEU A 702 18.84 5.40 66.58
C LEU A 702 19.23 4.10 65.86
N ALA A 703 19.50 3.00 66.57
CA ALA A 703 19.80 1.71 65.94
C ALA A 703 18.58 1.11 65.20
N GLU A 704 17.38 1.27 65.76
CA GLU A 704 16.10 0.86 65.16
C GLU A 704 15.78 1.68 63.91
N THR A 705 16.00 3.01 63.94
CA THR A 705 15.80 3.87 62.76
C THR A 705 16.89 3.66 61.70
N GLU A 706 18.14 3.41 62.08
CA GLU A 706 19.21 2.98 61.14
C GLU A 706 18.92 1.59 60.53
N GLY A 707 18.25 0.72 61.29
CA GLY A 707 17.69 -0.54 60.79
C GLY A 707 16.61 -0.31 59.72
N MET A 708 15.53 0.39 60.08
CA MET A 708 14.44 0.71 59.15
C MET A 708 14.90 1.47 57.91
N LEU A 709 15.91 2.35 58.02
CA LEU A 709 16.44 3.10 56.89
C LEU A 709 17.30 2.22 55.96
N ARG A 710 18.02 1.22 56.49
CA ARG A 710 18.66 0.17 55.68
C ARG A 710 17.64 -0.72 54.96
N ASP A 711 16.59 -1.15 55.66
CA ASP A 711 15.54 -1.98 55.05
C ASP A 711 14.78 -1.20 53.97
N LEU A 712 14.52 0.09 54.18
CA LEU A 712 13.94 0.98 53.18
C LEU A 712 14.88 1.19 51.98
N GLN A 713 16.18 1.46 52.21
CA GLN A 713 17.16 1.57 51.13
C GLN A 713 17.18 0.29 50.29
N LYS A 714 17.26 -0.87 50.95
CA LYS A 714 17.24 -2.18 50.29
C LYS A 714 15.94 -2.38 49.48
N SER A 715 14.78 -2.06 50.05
CA SER A 715 13.50 -2.17 49.35
C SER A 715 13.44 -1.27 48.11
N VAL A 716 14.03 -0.08 48.17
CA VAL A 716 14.13 0.83 47.01
C VAL A 716 15.11 0.29 45.96
N GLU A 717 16.25 -0.26 46.37
CA GLU A 717 17.21 -0.92 45.45
C GLU A 717 16.62 -2.18 44.78
N GLU A 718 15.77 -2.94 45.48
CA GLU A 718 15.05 -4.09 44.94
C GLU A 718 13.91 -3.65 43.98
N GLU A 719 13.12 -2.63 44.33
CA GLU A 719 12.13 -2.07 43.39
C GLU A 719 12.79 -1.43 42.16
N GLU A 720 13.91 -0.74 42.30
CA GLU A 720 14.61 -0.14 41.16
C GLU A 720 15.10 -1.22 40.18
N GLN A 721 15.61 -2.35 40.69
CA GLN A 721 15.96 -3.50 39.85
C GLN A 721 14.75 -4.09 39.13
N VAL A 722 13.60 -4.21 39.81
CA VAL A 722 12.34 -4.65 39.19
C VAL A 722 11.87 -3.67 38.11
N TRP A 723 12.01 -2.35 38.32
CA TRP A 723 11.66 -1.33 37.32
C TRP A 723 12.63 -1.33 36.13
N ARG A 724 13.95 -1.45 36.36
CA ARG A 724 14.94 -1.62 35.28
C ARG A 724 14.64 -2.87 34.43
N ALA A 725 14.28 -3.98 35.06
CA ALA A 725 13.90 -5.21 34.35
C ALA A 725 12.61 -5.05 33.52
N LYS A 726 11.58 -4.38 34.07
CA LYS A 726 10.35 -4.05 33.33
C LYS A 726 10.61 -3.13 32.14
N VAL A 727 11.48 -2.12 32.30
CA VAL A 727 11.89 -1.22 31.20
C VAL A 727 12.62 -2.00 30.12
N GLY A 728 13.61 -2.84 30.46
CA GLY A 728 14.32 -3.67 29.48
C GLY A 728 13.39 -4.61 28.69
N ALA A 729 12.44 -5.27 29.36
CA ALA A 729 11.44 -6.11 28.70
C ALA A 729 10.52 -5.30 27.76
N ALA A 730 10.14 -4.07 28.14
CA ALA A 730 9.36 -3.18 27.29
C ALA A 730 10.17 -2.65 26.09
N GLU A 731 11.47 -2.39 26.26
CA GLU A 731 12.38 -2.00 25.18
C GLU A 731 12.61 -3.15 24.18
N GLU A 732 12.73 -4.40 24.66
CA GLU A 732 12.79 -5.58 23.79
C GLU A 732 11.50 -5.77 22.99
N GLU A 733 10.33 -5.63 23.59
CA GLU A 733 9.04 -5.76 22.89
C GLU A 733 8.79 -4.60 21.92
N LEU A 734 9.24 -3.39 22.28
CA LEU A 734 9.30 -2.24 21.37
C LEU A 734 10.25 -2.51 20.19
N GLN A 735 11.37 -3.20 20.40
CA GLN A 735 12.30 -3.55 19.32
C GLN A 735 11.74 -4.65 18.42
N LYS A 736 11.07 -5.68 18.97
CA LYS A 736 10.35 -6.71 18.20
C LYS A 736 9.26 -6.07 17.33
N SER A 737 8.44 -5.20 17.91
CA SER A 737 7.39 -4.48 17.16
C SER A 737 7.93 -3.50 16.12
N ARG A 738 9.08 -2.84 16.37
CA ARG A 738 9.79 -2.07 15.32
C ARG A 738 10.27 -2.94 14.16
N VAL A 739 10.65 -4.20 14.40
CA VAL A 739 11.04 -5.14 13.34
C VAL A 739 9.81 -5.64 12.56
N THR A 740 8.70 -5.97 13.23
CA THR A 740 7.48 -6.39 12.52
C THR A 740 6.84 -5.25 11.73
N VAL A 741 6.87 -4.01 12.24
CA VAL A 741 6.45 -2.82 11.48
C VAL A 741 7.29 -2.65 10.21
N LYS A 742 8.62 -2.72 10.30
CA LYS A 742 9.49 -2.66 9.10
C LYS A 742 9.18 -3.76 8.09
N HIS A 743 8.93 -4.97 8.55
CA HIS A 743 8.57 -6.06 7.64
C HIS A 743 7.20 -5.85 6.97
N LEU A 744 6.24 -5.22 7.67
CA LEU A 744 4.97 -4.80 7.07
C LEU A 744 5.15 -3.63 6.10
N GLU A 745 6.05 -2.68 6.38
CA GLU A 745 6.43 -1.60 5.45
C GLU A 745 7.06 -2.18 4.16
N GLU A 746 7.97 -3.16 4.27
CA GLU A 746 8.54 -3.90 3.12
C GLU A 746 7.46 -4.62 2.29
N ILE A 747 6.49 -5.27 2.95
CA ILE A 747 5.36 -5.94 2.29
C ILE A 747 4.45 -4.91 1.60
N VAL A 748 4.16 -3.78 2.23
CA VAL A 748 3.31 -2.71 1.65
C VAL A 748 3.97 -2.09 0.42
N GLU A 749 5.26 -1.78 0.46
CA GLU A 749 5.96 -1.22 -0.73
C GLU A 749 6.06 -2.25 -1.86
N LYS A 750 6.22 -3.55 -1.54
CA LYS A 750 6.14 -4.64 -2.54
C LYS A 750 4.75 -4.74 -3.17
N LEU A 751 3.69 -4.73 -2.37
CA LEU A 751 2.29 -4.77 -2.85
C LEU A 751 1.93 -3.52 -3.67
N LYS A 752 2.51 -2.36 -3.32
CA LYS A 752 2.39 -1.12 -4.10
C LYS A 752 3.08 -1.22 -5.44
N GLY A 753 4.30 -1.78 -5.51
CA GLY A 753 4.97 -2.06 -6.79
C GLY A 753 4.21 -3.09 -7.66
N GLU A 754 3.59 -4.09 -7.04
CA GLU A 754 2.70 -5.04 -7.73
C GLU A 754 1.43 -4.34 -8.26
N LEU A 755 0.83 -3.42 -7.50
CA LEU A 755 -0.30 -2.60 -7.94
C LEU A 755 0.08 -1.68 -9.10
N GLU A 756 1.20 -0.95 -9.00
CA GLU A 756 1.73 -0.09 -10.07
C GLU A 756 2.02 -0.89 -11.37
N SER A 757 2.38 -2.17 -11.26
CA SER A 757 2.52 -3.07 -12.42
C SER A 757 1.17 -3.56 -12.98
N SER A 758 0.17 -3.73 -12.12
CA SER A 758 -1.20 -4.10 -12.49
C SER A 758 -1.93 -2.95 -13.20
N ASP A 759 -1.68 -1.72 -12.77
CA ASP A 759 -2.14 -0.50 -13.45
C ASP A 759 -1.55 -0.41 -14.87
N GLN A 760 -0.23 -0.61 -15.03
CA GLN A 760 0.42 -0.66 -16.36
C GLN A 760 -0.18 -1.73 -17.28
N VAL A 761 -0.47 -2.94 -16.77
CA VAL A 761 -1.11 -4.00 -17.55
C VAL A 761 -2.55 -3.62 -17.95
N ARG A 762 -3.30 -2.95 -17.06
CA ARG A 762 -4.64 -2.44 -17.36
C ARG A 762 -4.61 -1.38 -18.45
N ASP A 763 -3.69 -0.43 -18.37
CA ASP A 763 -3.53 0.64 -19.36
C ASP A 763 -3.17 0.06 -20.73
N HIS A 764 -2.21 -0.87 -20.80
CA HIS A 764 -1.89 -1.61 -22.03
C HIS A 764 -3.09 -2.41 -22.57
N THR A 765 -3.91 -3.00 -21.70
CA THR A 765 -5.14 -3.71 -22.10
C THR A 765 -6.16 -2.75 -22.70
N SER A 766 -6.42 -1.62 -22.05
CA SER A 766 -7.35 -0.59 -22.54
C SER A 766 -6.92 0.03 -23.87
N HIS A 767 -5.61 0.11 -24.13
CA HIS A 767 -5.09 0.56 -25.41
C HIS A 767 -5.38 -0.44 -26.54
N LEU A 768 -5.19 -1.75 -26.27
CA LEU A 768 -5.52 -2.82 -27.21
C LEU A 768 -7.04 -2.94 -27.45
N GLU A 769 -7.85 -2.76 -26.41
CA GLU A 769 -9.32 -2.68 -26.53
C GLU A 769 -9.75 -1.51 -27.41
N ALA A 770 -9.19 -0.31 -27.19
CA ALA A 770 -9.49 0.87 -28.01
C ALA A 770 -9.01 0.73 -29.47
N GLU A 771 -7.89 0.05 -29.71
CA GLU A 771 -7.41 -0.24 -31.06
C GLU A 771 -8.29 -1.30 -31.76
N LEU A 772 -8.73 -2.34 -31.04
CA LEU A 772 -9.69 -3.33 -31.55
C LEU A 772 -11.04 -2.69 -31.88
N GLU A 773 -11.59 -1.86 -30.99
CA GLU A 773 -12.84 -1.10 -31.22
C GLU A 773 -12.74 -0.22 -32.48
N LYS A 774 -11.61 0.47 -32.66
CA LYS A 774 -11.31 1.26 -33.86
C LYS A 774 -11.24 0.38 -35.13
N HIS A 775 -10.65 -0.81 -35.07
CA HIS A 775 -10.63 -1.75 -36.19
C HIS A 775 -12.03 -2.31 -36.52
N MET A 776 -12.84 -2.62 -35.51
CA MET A 776 -14.24 -3.04 -35.71
C MET A 776 -15.08 -1.92 -36.32
N ALA A 777 -14.92 -0.68 -35.86
CA ALA A 777 -15.60 0.49 -36.41
C ALA A 777 -15.19 0.76 -37.87
N ALA A 778 -13.90 0.62 -38.21
CA ALA A 778 -13.40 0.76 -39.58
C ALA A 778 -13.98 -0.33 -40.51
N ALA A 779 -13.89 -1.61 -40.11
CA ALA A 779 -14.47 -2.72 -40.88
C ALA A 779 -15.99 -2.58 -41.06
N SER A 780 -16.71 -2.11 -40.02
CA SER A 780 -18.14 -1.82 -40.10
C SER A 780 -18.45 -0.70 -41.11
N ALA A 781 -17.64 0.37 -41.14
CA ALA A 781 -17.77 1.45 -42.10
C ALA A 781 -17.47 1.00 -43.54
N GLU A 782 -16.47 0.13 -43.75
CA GLU A 782 -16.18 -0.49 -45.04
C GLU A 782 -17.34 -1.38 -45.51
N CYS A 783 -17.86 -2.28 -44.66
CA CYS A 783 -19.04 -3.09 -44.94
C CYS A 783 -20.27 -2.22 -45.30
N GLN A 784 -20.48 -1.10 -44.61
CA GLN A 784 -21.54 -0.14 -44.97
C GLN A 784 -21.31 0.55 -46.32
N ASN A 785 -20.06 0.74 -46.74
CA ASN A 785 -19.76 1.33 -48.05
C ASN A 785 -19.95 0.31 -49.17
N TYR A 786 -19.43 -0.91 -49.02
CA TYR A 786 -19.71 -2.01 -49.95
C TYR A 786 -21.22 -2.28 -50.09
N ALA A 787 -21.99 -2.20 -49.00
CA ALA A 787 -23.45 -2.33 -49.05
C ALA A 787 -24.13 -1.23 -49.89
N LYS A 788 -23.64 0.03 -49.82
CA LYS A 788 -24.13 1.15 -50.66
C LYS A 788 -23.73 0.98 -52.12
N GLU A 789 -22.50 0.54 -52.39
CA GLU A 789 -22.00 0.29 -53.75
C GLU A 789 -22.77 -0.85 -54.42
N VAL A 790 -22.99 -1.97 -53.72
CA VAL A 790 -23.82 -3.08 -54.20
C VAL A 790 -25.28 -2.65 -54.42
N ALA A 791 -25.83 -1.77 -53.58
CA ALA A 791 -27.17 -1.20 -53.81
C ALA A 791 -27.21 -0.30 -55.07
N GLY A 792 -26.19 0.54 -55.28
CA GLY A 792 -26.07 1.39 -56.48
C GLY A 792 -25.91 0.57 -57.76
N LEU A 793 -25.08 -0.49 -57.74
CA LEU A 793 -24.93 -1.41 -58.87
C LEU A 793 -26.23 -2.17 -59.18
N ARG A 794 -26.99 -2.58 -58.16
CA ARG A 794 -28.33 -3.18 -58.36
C ARG A 794 -29.32 -2.20 -58.97
N GLN A 795 -29.28 -0.91 -58.59
CA GLN A 795 -30.11 0.12 -59.21
C GLN A 795 -29.73 0.37 -60.68
N LEU A 796 -28.43 0.46 -61.00
CA LEU A 796 -27.96 0.62 -62.37
C LEU A 796 -28.32 -0.58 -63.26
N LEU A 797 -28.26 -1.80 -62.71
CA LEU A 797 -28.67 -3.03 -63.40
C LEU A 797 -30.17 -3.01 -63.72
N LEU A 798 -31.03 -2.63 -62.76
CA LEU A 798 -32.47 -2.47 -62.98
C LEU A 798 -32.79 -1.40 -64.04
N GLU A 799 -32.06 -0.28 -64.04
CA GLU A 799 -32.23 0.77 -65.05
C GLU A 799 -31.81 0.27 -66.45
N SER A 800 -30.67 -0.40 -66.56
CA SER A 800 -30.21 -0.99 -67.83
C SER A 800 -31.14 -2.08 -68.37
N GLN A 801 -31.75 -2.89 -67.48
CA GLN A 801 -32.75 -3.88 -67.85
C GLN A 801 -34.03 -3.21 -68.35
N SER A 802 -34.49 -2.14 -67.69
CA SER A 802 -35.64 -1.36 -68.16
C SER A 802 -35.39 -0.67 -69.51
N GLN A 803 -34.16 -0.20 -69.76
CA GLN A 803 -33.76 0.36 -71.06
C GLN A 803 -33.73 -0.72 -72.15
N LEU A 804 -33.20 -1.91 -71.85
CA LEU A 804 -33.17 -3.05 -72.75
C LEU A 804 -34.58 -3.53 -73.13
N ASP A 805 -35.50 -3.64 -72.17
CA ASP A 805 -36.87 -4.09 -72.43
C ASP A 805 -37.71 -3.03 -73.17
N ALA A 806 -37.44 -1.74 -72.94
CA ALA A 806 -37.98 -0.67 -73.77
C ALA A 806 -37.45 -0.74 -75.22
N ALA A 807 -36.16 -0.98 -75.42
CA ALA A 807 -35.55 -1.15 -76.74
C ALA A 807 -36.09 -2.38 -77.49
N LYS A 808 -36.29 -3.51 -76.81
CA LYS A 808 -36.98 -4.69 -77.37
C LYS A 808 -38.41 -4.37 -77.80
N SER A 809 -39.17 -3.64 -76.98
CA SER A 809 -40.54 -3.25 -77.32
C SER A 809 -40.59 -2.34 -78.55
N GLU A 810 -39.64 -1.41 -78.69
CA GLU A 810 -39.55 -0.54 -79.87
C GLU A 810 -39.13 -1.31 -81.12
N ALA A 811 -38.16 -2.22 -81.01
CA ALA A 811 -37.75 -3.10 -82.11
C ALA A 811 -38.90 -4.02 -82.58
N GLN A 812 -39.75 -4.50 -81.66
CA GLN A 812 -40.94 -5.27 -82.01
C GLN A 812 -41.93 -4.41 -82.82
N LYS A 813 -42.26 -3.18 -82.38
CA LYS A 813 -43.13 -2.27 -83.15
C LYS A 813 -42.59 -2.03 -84.56
N GLN A 814 -41.29 -1.75 -84.68
CA GLN A 814 -40.64 -1.54 -85.98
C GLN A 814 -40.69 -2.80 -86.86
N SER A 815 -40.60 -4.00 -86.28
CA SER A 815 -40.82 -5.26 -86.99
C SER A 815 -42.26 -5.42 -87.46
N ASP A 816 -43.25 -5.08 -86.63
CA ASP A 816 -44.68 -5.17 -86.94
C ASP A 816 -45.09 -4.13 -88.01
N GLU A 817 -44.57 -2.91 -87.93
CA GLU A 817 -44.72 -1.86 -88.95
C GLU A 817 -44.07 -2.26 -90.28
N LEU A 818 -42.85 -2.82 -90.26
CA LEU A 818 -42.20 -3.36 -91.47
C LEU A 818 -42.96 -4.54 -92.06
N ALA A 819 -43.59 -5.39 -91.25
CA ALA A 819 -44.45 -6.46 -91.73
C ALA A 819 -45.71 -5.92 -92.43
N LEU A 820 -46.34 -4.88 -91.87
CA LEU A 820 -47.48 -4.20 -92.48
C LEU A 820 -47.11 -3.53 -93.82
N VAL A 821 -45.98 -2.84 -93.88
CA VAL A 821 -45.47 -2.24 -95.13
C VAL A 821 -45.16 -3.31 -96.18
N ARG A 822 -44.57 -4.45 -95.78
CA ARG A 822 -44.35 -5.60 -96.68
C ARG A 822 -45.67 -6.19 -97.18
N GLN A 823 -46.68 -6.30 -96.34
CA GLN A 823 -48.01 -6.72 -96.76
C GLN A 823 -48.59 -5.75 -97.80
N GLN A 824 -48.60 -4.44 -97.53
CA GLN A 824 -49.10 -3.42 -98.46
C GLN A 824 -48.35 -3.41 -99.80
N LEU A 825 -47.02 -3.60 -99.79
CA LEU A 825 -46.23 -3.77 -101.01
C LEU A 825 -46.59 -5.07 -101.76
N SER A 826 -46.89 -6.17 -101.06
CA SER A 826 -47.32 -7.42 -101.70
C SER A 826 -48.74 -7.32 -102.30
N GLU A 827 -49.68 -6.66 -101.62
CA GLU A 827 -51.01 -6.33 -102.15
C GLU A 827 -50.94 -5.38 -103.36
N MET A 828 -50.05 -4.38 -103.34
CA MET A 828 -49.83 -3.50 -104.49
C MET A 828 -49.18 -4.24 -105.67
N LYS A 829 -48.24 -5.18 -105.40
CA LYS A 829 -47.65 -6.03 -106.45
C LYS A 829 -48.71 -6.94 -107.08
N SER A 830 -49.59 -7.56 -106.29
CA SER A 830 -50.67 -8.38 -106.85
C SER A 830 -51.70 -7.58 -107.64
N HIS A 831 -52.05 -6.35 -107.21
CA HIS A 831 -52.94 -5.47 -108.00
C HIS A 831 -52.32 -5.02 -109.34
N VAL A 832 -51.00 -5.01 -109.47
CA VAL A 832 -50.30 -4.78 -110.75
C VAL A 832 -50.26 -6.06 -111.59
N GLU A 833 -50.04 -7.22 -110.99
CA GLU A 833 -49.99 -8.52 -111.71
C GLU A 833 -51.38 -9.00 -112.19
N ASP A 834 -52.45 -8.83 -111.38
CA ASP A 834 -53.84 -9.09 -111.80
C ASP A 834 -54.37 -8.08 -112.83
N GLY A 835 -53.72 -6.91 -112.96
CA GLY A 835 -54.10 -5.86 -113.91
C GLY A 835 -53.93 -6.24 -115.39
N ASP A 836 -53.11 -7.24 -115.70
CA ASP A 836 -52.71 -7.60 -117.07
C ASP A 836 -53.52 -8.76 -117.68
N ILE A 837 -54.58 -9.25 -117.02
CA ILE A 837 -55.45 -10.34 -117.52
C ILE A 837 -56.94 -9.95 -117.57
N ALA A 838 -57.27 -8.89 -118.31
CA ALA A 838 -58.64 -8.62 -118.77
C ALA A 838 -58.66 -7.99 -120.18
N GLY A 839 -59.12 -8.75 -121.18
CA GLY A 839 -59.24 -8.27 -122.56
C GLY A 839 -60.39 -7.27 -122.76
N ALA A 840 -60.12 -6.14 -123.43
CA ALA A 840 -61.09 -5.10 -123.77
C ALA A 840 -62.12 -5.55 -124.84
N PRO A 841 -63.29 -4.89 -125.01
CA PRO A 841 -63.30 -3.60 -125.75
C PRO A 841 -64.38 -2.55 -125.35
N ALA A 842 -64.12 -1.30 -125.79
CA ALA A 842 -65.06 -0.17 -126.02
C ALA A 842 -65.86 0.39 -124.81
N SER A 843 -65.73 1.67 -124.43
CA SER A 843 -65.82 2.85 -125.31
C SER A 843 -65.17 4.12 -124.70
N SER A 844 -64.94 5.14 -125.53
CA SER A 844 -64.13 6.36 -125.26
C SER A 844 -65.02 7.60 -124.90
N PRO A 845 -64.49 8.84 -124.72
CA PRO A 845 -63.09 9.29 -124.51
C PRO A 845 -62.89 10.34 -123.37
N GLU A 846 -61.63 10.60 -122.95
CA GLU A 846 -60.93 11.92 -122.95
C GLU A 846 -59.74 11.99 -121.97
N ALA A 847 -58.82 12.95 -122.23
CA ALA A 847 -57.64 13.35 -121.46
C ALA A 847 -56.43 12.38 -121.35
N SER A 848 -55.23 12.95 -121.41
CA SER A 848 -53.90 12.31 -121.40
C SER A 848 -52.92 13.26 -120.66
N PRO A 849 -51.59 13.01 -120.54
CA PRO A 849 -50.80 11.81 -120.86
C PRO A 849 -49.78 11.39 -119.77
N ALA A 850 -49.33 10.13 -119.78
CA ALA A 850 -48.00 9.72 -119.30
C ALA A 850 -47.68 8.27 -119.74
N GLU A 851 -47.04 8.09 -120.91
CA GLU A 851 -46.45 6.80 -121.26
C GLU A 851 -45.16 6.61 -120.45
N GLN A 852 -45.18 5.72 -119.45
CA GLN A 852 -43.95 5.15 -118.89
C GLN A 852 -43.63 3.86 -119.65
N ASP A 853 -42.43 3.79 -120.20
CA ASP A 853 -41.94 2.61 -120.92
C ASP A 853 -41.93 1.40 -119.95
N PRO A 854 -42.58 0.26 -120.29
CA PRO A 854 -42.56 -0.94 -119.44
C PRO A 854 -41.14 -1.46 -119.19
N VAL A 855 -40.18 -1.18 -120.08
CA VAL A 855 -38.74 -1.49 -119.85
C VAL A 855 -38.17 -0.62 -118.73
N GLN A 856 -38.58 0.65 -118.62
CA GLN A 856 -38.14 1.55 -117.57
C GLN A 856 -38.75 1.18 -116.21
N LEU A 857 -40.04 0.83 -116.18
CA LEU A 857 -40.71 0.29 -114.99
C LEU A 857 -40.07 -1.01 -114.52
N LYS A 858 -39.83 -1.97 -115.43
CA LYS A 858 -39.14 -3.23 -115.09
C LYS A 858 -37.72 -3.00 -114.55
N MET A 859 -36.96 -2.09 -115.16
CA MET A 859 -35.62 -1.72 -114.69
C MET A 859 -35.63 -0.93 -113.35
N GLN A 860 -36.74 -0.29 -112.99
CA GLN A 860 -36.94 0.22 -111.62
C GLN A 860 -37.30 -0.91 -110.65
N LEU A 861 -38.18 -1.84 -111.06
CA LEU A 861 -38.56 -3.01 -110.26
C LEU A 861 -37.33 -3.85 -109.90
N GLU A 862 -36.51 -4.22 -110.89
CA GLU A 862 -35.25 -4.96 -110.69
C GLU A 862 -34.27 -4.22 -109.76
N ARG A 863 -34.21 -2.88 -109.80
CA ARG A 863 -33.43 -2.10 -108.83
C ARG A 863 -34.03 -2.13 -107.43
N THR A 864 -35.34 -2.01 -107.28
CA THR A 864 -36.00 -2.09 -105.96
C THR A 864 -35.91 -3.48 -105.37
N GLU A 865 -35.99 -4.53 -106.19
CA GLU A 865 -35.89 -5.93 -105.77
C GLU A 865 -34.46 -6.23 -105.30
N ALA A 866 -33.42 -5.77 -106.02
CA ALA A 866 -32.03 -5.84 -105.57
C ALA A 866 -31.73 -5.04 -104.28
N ILE A 867 -32.32 -3.85 -104.11
CA ILE A 867 -32.21 -3.07 -102.86
C ILE A 867 -32.91 -3.81 -101.70
N LEU A 868 -34.01 -4.51 -101.98
CA LEU A 868 -34.76 -5.27 -100.98
C LEU A 868 -34.03 -6.58 -100.61
N GLU A 869 -33.29 -7.21 -101.54
CA GLU A 869 -32.34 -8.28 -101.24
C GLU A 869 -31.15 -7.79 -100.39
N ASP A 870 -30.57 -6.62 -100.69
CA ASP A 870 -29.51 -6.01 -99.85
C ASP A 870 -30.05 -5.66 -98.45
N GLU A 871 -31.25 -5.09 -98.32
CA GLU A 871 -31.90 -4.92 -97.02
C GLU A 871 -32.20 -6.27 -96.34
N GLN A 872 -32.52 -7.32 -97.08
CA GLN A 872 -32.83 -8.64 -96.52
C GLN A 872 -31.58 -9.33 -95.97
N THR A 873 -30.44 -9.24 -96.67
CA THR A 873 -29.15 -9.75 -96.16
C THR A 873 -28.65 -8.94 -94.96
N GLN A 874 -28.84 -7.61 -94.97
CA GLN A 874 -28.56 -6.76 -93.80
C GLN A 874 -29.45 -7.11 -92.61
N ARG A 875 -30.76 -7.35 -92.81
CA ARG A 875 -31.67 -7.80 -91.74
C ARG A 875 -31.27 -9.19 -91.22
N GLN A 876 -30.93 -10.15 -92.09
CA GLN A 876 -30.44 -11.47 -91.66
C GLN A 876 -29.15 -11.37 -90.83
N LYS A 877 -28.23 -10.47 -91.19
CA LYS A 877 -27.01 -10.20 -90.42
C LYS A 877 -27.33 -9.57 -89.06
N LEU A 878 -28.25 -8.61 -89.00
CA LEU A 878 -28.73 -8.02 -87.74
C LEU A 878 -29.47 -9.03 -86.86
N THR A 879 -30.23 -9.97 -87.42
CA THR A 879 -30.84 -11.08 -86.67
C THR A 879 -29.77 -11.99 -86.08
N ALA A 880 -28.74 -12.37 -86.85
CA ALA A 880 -27.63 -13.18 -86.33
C ALA A 880 -26.83 -12.45 -85.22
N GLU A 881 -26.56 -11.16 -85.39
CA GLU A 881 -25.91 -10.32 -84.36
C GLU A 881 -26.79 -10.16 -83.10
N PHE A 882 -28.12 -10.11 -83.27
CA PHE A 882 -29.08 -10.10 -82.16
C PHE A 882 -29.15 -11.47 -81.44
N GLU A 883 -29.11 -12.59 -82.17
CA GLU A 883 -29.05 -13.93 -81.58
C GLU A 883 -27.72 -14.19 -80.85
N GLU A 884 -26.60 -13.68 -81.36
CA GLU A 884 -25.30 -13.71 -80.67
C GLU A 884 -25.31 -12.82 -79.42
N ALA A 885 -25.90 -11.62 -79.50
CA ALA A 885 -26.10 -10.75 -78.33
C ALA A 885 -27.06 -11.37 -77.30
N GLN A 886 -28.13 -12.05 -77.74
CA GLN A 886 -29.10 -12.71 -76.87
C GLN A 886 -28.50 -13.95 -76.19
N THR A 887 -27.75 -14.79 -76.91
CA THR A 887 -27.05 -15.94 -76.31
C THR A 887 -25.92 -15.49 -75.38
N SER A 888 -25.26 -14.37 -75.69
CA SER A 888 -24.29 -13.72 -74.77
C SER A 888 -24.98 -13.16 -73.52
N ALA A 889 -26.15 -12.52 -73.67
CA ALA A 889 -26.95 -12.05 -72.54
C ALA A 889 -27.48 -13.22 -71.69
N CYS A 890 -27.91 -14.33 -72.30
CA CYS A 890 -28.28 -15.56 -71.59
C CYS A 890 -27.09 -16.18 -70.85
N ARG A 891 -25.88 -16.16 -71.42
CA ARG A 891 -24.65 -16.57 -70.70
C ARG A 891 -24.33 -15.67 -69.51
N LEU A 892 -24.39 -14.35 -69.69
CA LEU A 892 -24.19 -13.39 -68.60
C LEU A 892 -25.30 -13.49 -67.54
N GLN A 893 -26.52 -13.84 -67.93
CA GLN A 893 -27.62 -14.12 -67.00
C GLN A 893 -27.40 -15.45 -66.28
N GLU A 894 -26.93 -16.51 -66.95
CA GLU A 894 -26.48 -17.75 -66.30
C GLU A 894 -25.29 -17.51 -65.35
N GLU A 895 -24.35 -16.62 -65.68
CA GLU A 895 -23.22 -16.28 -64.80
C GLU A 895 -23.67 -15.40 -63.62
N LEU A 896 -24.62 -14.48 -63.82
CA LEU A 896 -25.27 -13.74 -62.73
C LEU A 896 -26.15 -14.64 -61.85
N GLU A 897 -26.83 -15.64 -62.41
CA GLU A 897 -27.56 -16.67 -61.66
C GLU A 897 -26.56 -17.57 -60.90
N LYS A 898 -25.47 -18.02 -61.52
CA LYS A 898 -24.40 -18.77 -60.85
C LYS A 898 -23.79 -17.97 -59.70
N LEU A 899 -23.47 -16.69 -59.90
CA LEU A 899 -22.98 -15.78 -58.85
C LEU A 899 -24.03 -15.53 -57.76
N ARG A 900 -25.33 -15.47 -58.10
CA ARG A 900 -26.47 -15.38 -57.16
C ARG A 900 -26.67 -16.67 -56.37
N THR A 901 -26.36 -17.84 -56.92
CA THR A 901 -26.37 -19.13 -56.21
C THR A 901 -25.07 -19.44 -55.46
N ALA A 902 -23.96 -18.79 -55.83
CA ALA A 902 -22.67 -18.84 -55.13
C ALA A 902 -22.50 -17.72 -54.09
N GLY A 903 -23.52 -16.86 -53.92
CA GLY A 903 -23.47 -15.68 -53.07
C GLY A 903 -24.86 -15.12 -52.79
N PRO A 904 -25.52 -15.47 -51.67
CA PRO A 904 -25.05 -16.34 -50.58
C PRO A 904 -25.43 -17.81 -50.77
N LEU A 905 -24.70 -18.72 -50.14
CA LEU A 905 -25.32 -19.99 -49.72
C LEU A 905 -26.25 -19.68 -48.55
N GLU A 906 -27.50 -19.26 -48.81
CA GLU A 906 -28.50 -19.06 -47.73
C GLU A 906 -28.92 -20.37 -47.03
N SER A 907 -28.30 -21.51 -47.37
CA SER A 907 -28.31 -22.74 -46.57
C SER A 907 -27.03 -22.99 -45.77
N SER A 908 -25.86 -22.45 -46.17
CA SER A 908 -24.59 -22.65 -45.44
C SER A 908 -24.26 -21.44 -44.57
N GLU A 909 -24.39 -20.21 -45.05
CA GLU A 909 -24.16 -19.02 -44.22
C GLU A 909 -25.22 -18.87 -43.12
N THR A 910 -26.46 -19.33 -43.34
CA THR A 910 -27.51 -19.36 -42.30
C THR A 910 -27.33 -20.53 -41.34
N GLU A 911 -26.87 -21.69 -41.80
CA GLU A 911 -26.55 -22.85 -40.96
C GLU A 911 -25.25 -22.63 -40.17
N GLU A 912 -24.26 -21.96 -40.74
CA GLU A 912 -23.04 -21.50 -40.07
C GLU A 912 -23.33 -20.33 -39.13
N ALA A 913 -24.14 -19.34 -39.49
CA ALA A 913 -24.54 -18.28 -38.57
C ALA A 913 -25.41 -18.79 -37.43
N SER A 914 -26.26 -19.80 -37.66
CA SER A 914 -27.03 -20.44 -36.59
C SER A 914 -26.18 -21.41 -35.77
N GLN A 915 -25.22 -22.13 -36.34
CA GLN A 915 -24.20 -22.88 -35.60
C GLN A 915 -23.26 -21.97 -34.80
N LEU A 916 -22.88 -20.80 -35.32
CA LEU A 916 -22.09 -19.80 -34.61
C LEU A 916 -22.90 -19.15 -33.49
N LYS A 917 -24.19 -18.88 -33.72
CA LYS A 917 -25.12 -18.41 -32.68
C LYS A 917 -25.38 -19.48 -31.61
N GLU A 918 -25.48 -20.75 -32.00
CA GLU A 918 -25.62 -21.87 -31.07
C GLU A 918 -24.31 -22.14 -30.31
N ARG A 919 -23.15 -22.01 -30.96
CA ARG A 919 -21.82 -22.01 -30.31
C ARG A 919 -21.69 -20.83 -29.36
N LEU A 920 -22.14 -19.63 -29.73
CA LEU A 920 -22.13 -18.44 -28.87
C LEU A 920 -23.08 -18.59 -27.67
N GLU A 921 -24.26 -19.20 -27.83
CA GLU A 921 -25.15 -19.51 -26.69
C GLU A 921 -24.58 -20.64 -25.81
N LYS A 922 -23.95 -21.67 -26.40
CA LYS A 922 -23.20 -22.71 -25.66
C LYS A 922 -22.01 -22.09 -24.92
N GLU A 923 -21.29 -21.16 -25.53
CA GLU A 923 -20.16 -20.46 -24.94
C GLU A 923 -20.61 -19.53 -23.83
N LYS A 924 -21.59 -18.62 -24.04
CA LYS A 924 -22.22 -17.83 -22.98
C LYS A 924 -22.70 -18.69 -21.82
N LYS A 925 -23.30 -19.86 -22.10
CA LYS A 925 -23.73 -20.81 -21.07
C LYS A 925 -22.52 -21.39 -20.32
N LEU A 926 -21.47 -21.79 -21.03
CA LEU A 926 -20.21 -22.23 -20.43
C LEU A 926 -19.53 -21.11 -19.61
N THR A 927 -19.55 -19.85 -20.05
CA THR A 927 -19.05 -18.70 -19.28
C THR A 927 -19.91 -18.42 -18.05
N SER A 928 -21.24 -18.55 -18.17
CA SER A 928 -22.19 -18.49 -17.04
C SER A 928 -21.92 -19.59 -16.03
N ASP A 929 -21.76 -20.84 -16.48
CA ASP A 929 -21.60 -21.99 -15.61
C ASP A 929 -20.16 -22.09 -15.06
N LEU A 930 -19.15 -21.58 -15.78
CA LEU A 930 -17.80 -21.33 -15.28
C LEU A 930 -17.78 -20.19 -14.27
N GLY A 931 -18.53 -19.11 -14.48
CA GLY A 931 -18.72 -18.04 -13.50
C GLY A 931 -19.43 -18.54 -12.23
N ARG A 932 -20.42 -19.41 -12.39
CA ARG A 932 -21.11 -20.11 -11.30
C ARG A 932 -20.18 -21.09 -10.58
N ALA A 933 -19.28 -21.77 -11.29
CA ALA A 933 -18.25 -22.63 -10.73
C ALA A 933 -17.16 -21.82 -9.99
N ALA A 934 -16.73 -20.69 -10.55
CA ALA A 934 -15.80 -19.77 -9.91
C ALA A 934 -16.40 -19.16 -8.64
N ALA A 935 -17.67 -18.76 -8.65
CA ALA A 935 -18.38 -18.31 -7.45
C ALA A 935 -18.45 -19.42 -6.38
N LYS A 936 -18.76 -20.68 -6.77
CA LYS A 936 -18.72 -21.83 -5.86
C LYS A 936 -17.30 -22.12 -5.33
N LEU A 937 -16.27 -21.99 -6.16
CA LEU A 937 -14.87 -22.15 -5.73
C LEU A 937 -14.43 -21.02 -4.79
N GLN A 938 -14.91 -19.79 -5.00
CA GLN A 938 -14.67 -18.65 -4.12
C GLN A 938 -15.42 -18.81 -2.78
N GLU A 939 -16.64 -19.35 -2.80
CA GLU A 939 -17.40 -19.71 -1.59
C GLU A 939 -16.71 -20.86 -0.83
N LEU A 940 -16.24 -21.91 -1.51
CA LEU A 940 -15.47 -23.00 -0.90
C LEU A 940 -14.09 -22.54 -0.38
N LEU A 941 -13.41 -21.63 -1.07
CA LEU A 941 -12.18 -20.99 -0.57
C LEU A 941 -12.48 -20.17 0.68
N LYS A 942 -13.57 -19.40 0.70
CA LYS A 942 -13.98 -18.67 1.89
C LYS A 942 -14.33 -19.62 3.04
N MET A 943 -15.08 -20.70 2.79
CA MET A 943 -15.41 -21.70 3.80
C MET A 943 -14.18 -22.41 4.36
N THR A 944 -13.20 -22.78 3.51
CA THR A 944 -11.94 -23.40 3.96
C THR A 944 -11.03 -22.41 4.67
N GLN A 945 -11.06 -21.12 4.30
CA GLN A 945 -10.34 -20.06 5.02
C GLN A 945 -10.98 -19.73 6.38
N GLU A 946 -12.32 -19.73 6.46
CA GLU A 946 -13.07 -19.66 7.73
C GLU A 946 -12.83 -20.91 8.59
N GLN A 947 -12.76 -22.11 8.01
CA GLN A 947 -12.43 -23.33 8.73
C GLN A 947 -10.99 -23.32 9.24
N LEU A 948 -10.01 -22.89 8.43
CA LEU A 948 -8.62 -22.73 8.84
C LEU A 948 -8.45 -21.67 9.95
N ALA A 949 -9.28 -20.62 9.95
CA ALA A 949 -9.35 -19.67 11.05
C ALA A 949 -9.88 -20.34 12.33
N ARG A 950 -11.00 -21.06 12.26
CA ARG A 950 -11.56 -21.84 13.39
C ARG A 950 -10.58 -22.90 13.91
N GLU A 951 -9.83 -23.56 13.03
CA GLU A 951 -8.79 -24.52 13.41
C GLU A 951 -7.60 -23.84 14.09
N LYS A 952 -7.18 -22.65 13.64
CA LYS A 952 -6.18 -21.83 14.36
C LYS A 952 -6.69 -21.39 15.73
N ASP A 953 -7.95 -20.99 15.84
CA ASP A 953 -8.55 -20.60 17.12
C ASP A 953 -8.69 -21.79 18.09
N THR A 954 -9.06 -22.99 17.60
CA THR A 954 -9.08 -24.19 18.44
C THR A 954 -7.69 -24.67 18.82
N VAL A 955 -6.70 -24.61 17.91
CA VAL A 955 -5.28 -24.89 18.24
C VAL A 955 -4.76 -23.91 19.28
N LYS A 956 -5.04 -22.61 19.15
CA LYS A 956 -4.69 -21.60 20.17
C LYS A 956 -5.39 -21.87 21.49
N THR A 957 -6.66 -22.23 21.47
CA THR A 957 -7.43 -22.58 22.68
C THR A 957 -6.87 -23.84 23.36
N LEU A 958 -6.43 -24.84 22.59
CA LEU A 958 -5.77 -26.05 23.09
C LEU A 958 -4.37 -25.75 23.64
N GLN A 959 -3.63 -24.83 23.02
CA GLN A 959 -2.33 -24.37 23.48
C GLN A 959 -2.45 -23.60 24.81
N GLU A 960 -3.41 -22.67 24.91
CA GLU A 960 -3.77 -21.97 26.16
C GLU A 960 -4.31 -22.91 27.25
N GLN A 961 -4.84 -24.09 26.89
CA GLN A 961 -5.20 -25.15 27.85
C GLN A 961 -4.00 -26.00 28.24
N LEU A 962 -3.03 -26.21 27.35
CA LEU A 962 -1.78 -26.93 27.64
C LEU A 962 -0.92 -26.12 28.63
N GLU A 963 -0.71 -24.84 28.36
CA GLU A 963 0.01 -23.91 29.25
C GLU A 963 -0.64 -23.86 30.64
N LYS A 964 -1.98 -23.73 30.71
CA LYS A 964 -2.74 -23.81 31.98
C LYS A 964 -2.69 -25.18 32.66
N THR A 965 -2.28 -26.24 31.96
CA THR A 965 -2.09 -27.58 32.54
C THR A 965 -0.68 -27.74 33.10
N GLU A 966 0.34 -27.13 32.48
CA GLU A 966 1.70 -27.06 33.06
C GLU A 966 1.75 -26.14 34.29
N ASP A 967 1.14 -24.94 34.23
CA ASP A 967 0.98 -24.06 35.40
C ASP A 967 0.13 -24.69 36.52
N GLY A 968 -0.77 -25.62 36.17
CA GLY A 968 -1.51 -26.43 37.14
C GLY A 968 -0.68 -27.47 37.89
N SER A 969 0.56 -27.73 37.44
CA SER A 969 1.42 -28.80 37.95
C SER A 969 2.59 -28.33 38.84
N SER A 970 2.78 -27.02 39.01
CA SER A 970 4.04 -26.44 39.50
C SER A 970 4.02 -25.87 40.94
N SER A 971 2.96 -26.09 41.74
CA SER A 971 2.92 -25.59 43.13
C SER A 971 2.02 -26.37 44.10
N LYS A 972 2.38 -27.64 44.40
CA LYS A 972 2.00 -28.26 45.69
C LYS A 972 2.77 -29.52 46.13
N GLU A 973 4.10 -29.44 46.19
CA GLU A 973 4.90 -30.39 46.97
C GLU A 973 5.83 -29.65 47.93
N GLY A 974 5.31 -29.34 49.13
CA GLY A 974 6.08 -28.74 50.21
C GLY A 974 6.67 -29.84 51.10
N THR A 975 7.99 -30.02 51.05
CA THR A 975 8.69 -31.08 51.78
C THR A 975 8.58 -30.90 53.30
N SER A 976 8.32 -32.01 53.98
CA SER A 976 8.62 -32.22 55.40
C SER A 976 9.54 -33.44 55.49
N VAL A 977 10.44 -33.43 56.48
CA VAL A 977 11.72 -34.19 56.54
C VAL A 977 12.84 -33.54 55.75
#